data_AF-A0A443SMG7-F1
#
_entry.id   AF-A0A443SMG7-F1
#
_cell.length_a   1.000
_cell.length_b   1.000
_cell.length_c   1.000
_cell.angle_alpha   90.00
_cell.angle_beta   90.00
_cell.angle_gamma   90.00
#
_symmetry.space_group_name_H-M   'P 1'
#
loop_
_entity.id
_entity.type
_entity.pdbx_description
1 polymer ?
#
loop_
_entity_poly.entity_id
_entity_poly.type
_entity_poly.pdbx_seq_one_letter_code
_entity_poly.pdbx_strand_id
1 'polypeptide(L)'
;MSKSYVEYCVDDIQIRNLQKLESKWSSDGSLLAVSVYSLVVGGTVKILNENGFLVETQNCEIPTKSAAKVAAFAWHPKQTTIAVVWENYDFGCFTVRNANCKWFEVVEDDEAEFCSSKVTKMQWIANGEGLITVTENGCVKLFSYDSMSGSMIKSNVHQLSDKITDAIAVRPETKNSVLYFGSNTGMVYQMFSSADSASDIIQLESAIRRLLFYSRRNRLVIISENLMLCQYTISLTSNEVSEVSKVKLSSSVKNATTDAINVLMIDKDIGLIAICVTGERVVKLWQLETGHNAAVIVVESVDSHWAGVSTLDYCNDLLVAGTSNNQVIVWKRNIALEFNKISQVQLKGNVRHISVSEKIIACCSNSNELYFIEEQNMCSAFSEQFVVLQTAAKVMKVFSIANKWNVDVNTESPIRYLLLSSNAKYMAVKTTGIKETHFYKINSKAVELTNSCVVNEPLTCLAIHDNTILNLNTNFCENIEKNSVSISIFNVEEGNTNPTIYQIDFKSLISKQSSVKLISFDLNAHFLLIIFSTQSTYIYFVFEVKTKSLQLITGPETFECRKSIKNAKINFKGTLFAFVEEKNIAVVKIGSNELMKLECNIDENISPLFWAQNEERLVCFKNSNYVSIIICSIEEMVLRHYDQFPTNIDSMLIGLEVPNIYFFEGNDSSEISKHTLTEFEGLSLATIKVMIDFLTSSSLDLNEMIKTIDQRGENNEKLWMNLARISVKCRDINMGLYCMSKLKNARVVKDVKKELVDSSSVDAALSVLAMNVGLNSEAEELLKSSGNQLKLSKFYQTQNEWNKAIECVDKLNLKTVYYDYAKYFEVEEENLQEAIKYFEKSGTNVFEVPRLLFDMDGNTILQNYCLNDALTANVEEKRKLIQWWGQYCESLGDVSAALNSYEKAEDYYNFVRLLCYTGDIEKAKTFLQQMHDSENTTKAAALLHIGRHEETSNPSEAISYYLSCGAVNHAIRVCKANNMKQELIKIVVNYGTKIDAKELIDKHIDDEYDSEISGETITQLYCKAEITDKAVEYCLRNNLWSALRQILHSQADKLQQGSHVDPISDSTLELAFDVLRSNSDIVDIIIDLLLLRNDKKSLISELIVEYNIEINERLVEKIERLTHVEPNSKLMQMLADLSLKQGQYITSAKLFNSVGDRVSAIKALIRTGDNDKIINYANIARDKSVYKICANYLQTCSYKDDNVIAKFYKKANATEELQRFLSDRNN
;
A
#
# COMPACT_ATOMS: atom_id res chain seq x y z
N MET A 1 14.66 -23.53 7.70
CA MET A 1 15.97 -24.25 7.67
C MET A 1 16.71 -24.21 6.30
N SER A 2 16.36 -23.31 5.36
CA SER A 2 16.76 -23.47 3.95
C SER A 2 18.16 -22.94 3.54
N LYS A 3 18.82 -22.14 4.38
CA LYS A 3 20.08 -21.46 4.05
C LYS A 3 21.04 -21.53 5.24
N SER A 4 22.07 -22.37 5.13
CA SER A 4 23.14 -22.47 6.12
C SER A 4 24.43 -21.94 5.53
N TYR A 5 25.14 -21.08 6.27
CA TYR A 5 26.51 -20.71 5.92
C TYR A 5 27.45 -21.77 6.46
N VAL A 6 28.27 -22.35 5.59
CA VAL A 6 29.20 -23.42 5.94
C VAL A 6 30.62 -22.97 5.70
N GLU A 7 31.51 -23.23 6.67
CA GLU A 7 32.94 -22.98 6.54
C GLU A 7 33.68 -24.09 5.78
N TYR A 8 34.64 -23.65 4.98
CA TYR A 8 35.59 -24.49 4.26
C TYR A 8 37.00 -23.92 4.47
N CYS A 9 37.94 -24.75 4.94
CA CYS A 9 39.34 -24.38 5.07
C CYS A 9 40.07 -24.63 3.75
N VAL A 10 40.76 -23.62 3.23
CA VAL A 10 41.54 -23.76 1.99
C VAL A 10 42.92 -24.33 2.32
N ASP A 11 43.02 -25.65 2.42
CA ASP A 11 44.21 -26.37 2.92
C ASP A 11 45.43 -26.32 1.98
N ASP A 12 45.25 -25.99 0.69
CA ASP A 12 46.28 -26.13 -0.35
C ASP A 12 47.39 -25.05 -0.32
N ILE A 13 47.26 -23.96 0.44
CA ILE A 13 48.04 -22.74 0.13
C ILE A 13 49.38 -22.64 0.89
N GLN A 14 49.73 -23.57 1.79
CA GLN A 14 50.94 -23.51 2.63
C GLN A 14 51.16 -22.12 3.29
N ILE A 15 50.06 -21.47 3.67
CA ILE A 15 50.06 -20.15 4.31
C ILE A 15 50.51 -20.37 5.76
N ARG A 16 51.80 -20.20 6.06
CA ARG A 16 52.32 -20.25 7.44
C ARG A 16 53.08 -18.95 7.77
N ASN A 17 52.80 -18.41 8.96
CA ASN A 17 53.44 -17.24 9.61
C ASN A 17 53.11 -15.84 9.06
N LEU A 18 51.92 -15.32 9.38
CA LEU A 18 51.45 -14.03 8.88
C LEU A 18 51.11 -13.02 9.99
N GLN A 19 51.92 -11.96 10.08
CA GLN A 19 51.66 -10.82 10.97
C GLN A 19 50.59 -9.85 10.42
N LYS A 20 50.33 -9.85 9.10
CA LYS A 20 49.30 -9.02 8.45
C LYS A 20 48.78 -9.73 7.20
N LEU A 21 47.73 -10.54 7.35
CA LEU A 21 46.97 -11.14 6.24
C LEU A 21 45.93 -10.12 5.78
N GLU A 22 46.09 -9.56 4.58
CA GLU A 22 45.06 -8.81 3.89
C GLU A 22 44.49 -9.66 2.74
N SER A 23 43.18 -9.61 2.55
CA SER A 23 42.47 -10.28 1.47
C SER A 23 41.48 -9.33 0.82
N LYS A 24 41.40 -9.28 -0.52
CA LYS A 24 40.40 -8.46 -1.23
C LYS A 24 39.88 -9.18 -2.46
N TRP A 25 38.56 -9.13 -2.65
CA TRP A 25 37.90 -9.60 -3.86
C TRP A 25 38.09 -8.63 -5.03
N SER A 26 38.13 -9.17 -6.25
CA SER A 26 38.04 -8.42 -7.50
C SER A 26 36.67 -7.73 -7.62
N SER A 27 36.55 -6.74 -8.51
CA SER A 27 35.32 -5.96 -8.64
C SER A 27 34.11 -6.77 -9.13
N ASP A 28 34.34 -7.88 -9.81
CA ASP A 28 33.34 -8.86 -10.25
C ASP A 28 33.09 -9.98 -9.21
N GLY A 29 33.84 -9.99 -8.11
CA GLY A 29 33.70 -10.97 -7.03
C GLY A 29 34.21 -12.38 -7.35
N SER A 30 34.84 -12.59 -8.51
CA SER A 30 35.24 -13.92 -9.01
C SER A 30 36.62 -14.38 -8.52
N LEU A 31 37.50 -13.43 -8.19
CA LEU A 31 38.89 -13.68 -7.80
C LEU A 31 39.19 -13.04 -6.44
N LEU A 32 39.83 -13.79 -5.56
CA LEU A 32 40.33 -13.32 -4.27
C LEU A 32 41.84 -13.19 -4.31
N ALA A 33 42.35 -11.99 -4.04
CA ALA A 33 43.77 -11.78 -3.77
C ALA A 33 44.05 -11.86 -2.28
N VAL A 34 45.06 -12.64 -1.89
CA VAL A 34 45.48 -12.84 -0.50
C VAL A 34 46.97 -12.56 -0.38
N SER A 35 47.36 -11.67 0.53
CA SER A 35 48.77 -11.45 0.85
C SER A 35 49.32 -12.62 1.66
N VAL A 36 50.42 -13.21 1.19
CA VAL A 36 51.13 -14.29 1.87
C VAL A 36 52.56 -13.85 2.16
N TYR A 37 53.02 -14.09 3.37
CA TYR A 37 54.39 -13.85 3.78
C TYR A 37 54.85 -15.03 4.62
N SER A 38 56.04 -15.51 4.31
CA SER A 38 56.74 -16.54 5.06
C SER A 38 58.19 -16.11 5.25
N LEU A 39 58.75 -16.35 6.43
CA LEU A 39 60.16 -16.05 6.72
C LEU A 39 61.14 -16.81 5.80
N VAL A 40 60.69 -17.93 5.21
CA VAL A 40 61.51 -18.78 4.32
C VAL A 40 61.33 -18.42 2.85
N VAL A 41 60.10 -18.09 2.44
CA VAL A 41 59.74 -17.91 1.02
C VAL A 41 59.70 -16.43 0.61
N GLY A 42 59.49 -15.51 1.55
CA GLY A 42 59.29 -14.08 1.27
C GLY A 42 57.82 -13.66 1.23
N GLY A 43 57.56 -12.43 0.79
CA GLY A 43 56.22 -11.85 0.64
C GLY A 43 55.73 -11.85 -0.82
N THR A 44 54.50 -12.30 -1.04
CA THR A 44 53.82 -12.28 -2.35
C THR A 44 52.30 -12.16 -2.18
N VAL A 45 51.56 -12.02 -3.28
CA VAL A 45 50.10 -12.09 -3.33
C VAL A 45 49.70 -13.31 -4.13
N LYS A 46 48.85 -14.16 -3.56
CA LYS A 46 48.26 -15.32 -4.25
C LYS A 46 46.83 -15.00 -4.68
N ILE A 47 46.43 -15.48 -5.85
CA ILE A 47 45.08 -15.29 -6.41
C ILE A 47 44.33 -16.61 -6.41
N LEU A 48 43.14 -16.60 -5.81
CA LEU A 48 42.25 -17.74 -5.67
C LEU A 48 40.97 -17.47 -6.47
N ASN A 49 40.35 -18.52 -7.01
CA ASN A 49 39.03 -18.43 -7.59
C ASN A 49 37.92 -18.60 -6.52
N GLU A 50 36.65 -18.45 -6.93
CA GLU A 50 35.46 -18.68 -6.08
C GLU A 50 35.43 -20.06 -5.39
N ASN A 51 36.16 -21.06 -5.87
CA ASN A 51 36.16 -22.41 -5.30
C ASN A 51 37.34 -22.66 -4.34
N GLY A 52 38.18 -21.65 -4.11
CA GLY A 52 39.35 -21.74 -3.24
C GLY A 52 40.57 -22.35 -3.92
N PHE A 53 40.54 -22.55 -5.24
CA PHE A 53 41.69 -23.06 -5.98
C PHE A 53 42.63 -21.93 -6.39
N LEU A 54 43.93 -22.19 -6.31
CA LEU A 54 44.97 -21.30 -6.82
C LEU A 54 44.86 -21.18 -8.35
N VAL A 55 44.87 -19.95 -8.84
CA VAL A 55 44.97 -19.69 -10.28
C VAL A 55 46.43 -19.93 -10.69
N GLU A 56 46.77 -21.19 -10.97
CA GLU A 56 48.08 -21.59 -11.47
C GLU A 56 48.21 -21.23 -12.95
N THR A 57 49.26 -20.49 -13.34
CA THR A 57 49.60 -20.32 -14.76
C THR A 57 51.02 -20.75 -15.04
N GLN A 58 51.20 -21.50 -16.12
CA GLN A 58 52.41 -22.25 -16.42
C GLN A 58 53.68 -21.38 -16.61
N ASN A 59 53.57 -20.04 -16.68
CA ASN A 59 54.70 -19.15 -16.98
C ASN A 59 54.62 -17.71 -16.38
N CYS A 60 53.67 -17.38 -15.49
CA CYS A 60 53.58 -16.04 -14.90
C CYS A 60 52.95 -16.05 -13.51
N GLU A 61 53.75 -15.73 -12.49
CA GLU A 61 53.30 -15.54 -11.12
C GLU A 61 53.62 -14.13 -10.64
N ILE A 62 52.90 -13.66 -9.61
CA ILE A 62 53.25 -12.43 -8.91
C ILE A 62 54.62 -12.67 -8.21
N PRO A 63 55.61 -11.80 -8.43
CA PRO A 63 56.96 -12.03 -7.93
C PRO A 63 56.98 -12.14 -6.41
N THR A 64 57.76 -13.07 -5.89
CA THR A 64 57.96 -13.22 -4.45
C THR A 64 59.23 -12.50 -4.02
N LYS A 65 59.13 -11.60 -3.02
CA LYS A 65 60.26 -10.81 -2.52
C LYS A 65 60.73 -11.36 -1.17
N SER A 66 61.96 -11.86 -1.10
CA SER A 66 62.49 -12.61 0.05
C SER A 66 62.64 -11.77 1.34
N ALA A 67 62.88 -10.47 1.22
CA ALA A 67 63.16 -9.57 2.35
C ALA A 67 62.10 -8.47 2.57
N ALA A 68 61.00 -8.45 1.80
CA ALA A 68 59.98 -7.41 1.88
C ALA A 68 58.57 -8.01 1.99
N LYS A 69 57.75 -7.47 2.89
CA LYS A 69 56.32 -7.82 2.97
C LYS A 69 55.53 -7.04 1.91
N VAL A 70 54.35 -7.54 1.57
CA VAL A 70 53.39 -6.76 0.77
C VAL A 70 52.89 -5.60 1.63
N ALA A 71 53.12 -4.37 1.17
CA ALA A 71 52.73 -3.17 1.88
C ALA A 71 51.25 -2.83 1.64
N ALA A 72 50.80 -2.91 0.39
CA ALA A 72 49.41 -2.72 -0.02
C ALA A 72 49.14 -3.33 -1.40
N PHE A 73 47.88 -3.65 -1.70
CA PHE A 73 47.42 -4.00 -3.03
C PHE A 73 45.98 -3.53 -3.28
N ALA A 74 45.62 -3.30 -4.54
CA ALA A 74 44.29 -2.86 -4.95
C ALA A 74 43.88 -3.41 -6.33
N TRP A 75 42.67 -3.96 -6.42
CA TRP A 75 42.05 -4.37 -7.68
C TRP A 75 41.60 -3.18 -8.51
N HIS A 76 41.81 -3.26 -9.82
CA HIS A 76 41.31 -2.31 -10.80
C HIS A 76 39.77 -2.36 -10.85
N PRO A 77 39.06 -1.22 -10.98
CA PRO A 77 37.61 -1.18 -10.84
C PRO A 77 36.84 -1.95 -11.93
N LYS A 78 37.40 -2.05 -13.15
CA LYS A 78 36.73 -2.66 -14.32
C LYS A 78 37.39 -3.92 -14.87
N GLN A 79 38.61 -4.21 -14.45
CA GLN A 79 39.43 -5.27 -15.04
C GLN A 79 39.93 -6.15 -13.91
N THR A 80 40.17 -7.42 -14.22
CA THR A 80 40.83 -8.39 -13.35
C THR A 80 42.34 -8.12 -13.27
N THR A 81 42.71 -6.86 -13.04
CA THR A 81 44.08 -6.39 -12.85
C THR A 81 44.26 -5.99 -11.39
N ILE A 82 45.35 -6.42 -10.76
CA ILE A 82 45.72 -6.06 -9.40
C ILE A 82 47.06 -5.33 -9.41
N ALA A 83 47.11 -4.18 -8.72
CA ALA A 83 48.37 -3.49 -8.46
C ALA A 83 48.87 -3.88 -7.06
N VAL A 84 50.17 -4.14 -6.93
CA VAL A 84 50.83 -4.63 -5.71
C VAL A 84 52.08 -3.80 -5.42
N VAL A 85 52.26 -3.45 -4.15
CA VAL A 85 53.45 -2.71 -3.65
C VAL A 85 54.04 -3.44 -2.45
N TRP A 86 55.37 -3.56 -2.40
CA TRP A 86 56.10 -4.14 -1.28
C TRP A 86 56.73 -3.08 -0.37
N GLU A 87 57.15 -3.47 0.83
CA GLU A 87 57.80 -2.58 1.82
C GLU A 87 59.13 -1.98 1.32
N ASN A 88 59.79 -2.62 0.35
CA ASN A 88 60.96 -2.09 -0.34
C ASN A 88 60.61 -1.17 -1.52
N TYR A 89 59.33 -0.82 -1.69
CA TYR A 89 58.78 0.02 -2.78
C TYR A 89 58.80 -0.57 -4.17
N ASP A 90 59.16 -1.84 -4.32
CA ASP A 90 58.89 -2.55 -5.56
C ASP A 90 57.40 -2.46 -5.87
N PHE A 91 57.08 -2.18 -7.12
CA PHE A 91 55.73 -1.88 -7.57
C PHE A 91 55.48 -2.57 -8.91
N GLY A 92 54.28 -3.15 -9.06
CA GLY A 92 53.85 -3.64 -10.36
C GLY A 92 52.37 -3.99 -10.42
N CYS A 93 51.93 -4.39 -11.61
CA CYS A 93 50.56 -4.81 -11.88
C CYS A 93 50.53 -6.23 -12.45
N PHE A 94 49.52 -6.99 -12.03
CA PHE A 94 49.25 -8.33 -12.52
C PHE A 94 47.85 -8.38 -13.13
N THR A 95 47.76 -8.77 -14.39
CA THR A 95 46.48 -8.87 -15.11
C THR A 95 46.14 -10.33 -15.35
N VAL A 96 44.92 -10.73 -14.93
CA VAL A 96 44.38 -12.09 -15.12
C VAL A 96 43.31 -12.05 -16.21
N ARG A 97 43.64 -12.33 -17.47
CA ARG A 97 42.64 -12.36 -18.58
C ARG A 97 42.64 -13.72 -19.29
N ASN A 98 41.53 -14.46 -19.23
CA ASN A 98 41.22 -15.67 -20.01
C ASN A 98 42.45 -16.49 -20.47
N ALA A 99 43.16 -17.08 -19.50
CA ALA A 99 44.36 -17.93 -19.64
C ALA A 99 45.71 -17.24 -19.93
N ASN A 100 45.77 -15.91 -20.07
CA ASN A 100 47.01 -15.14 -20.15
C ASN A 100 47.20 -14.28 -18.89
N CYS A 101 48.21 -14.62 -18.10
CA CYS A 101 48.68 -13.79 -16.99
C CYS A 101 49.95 -13.05 -17.38
N LYS A 102 50.05 -11.77 -17.03
CA LYS A 102 51.26 -10.96 -17.25
C LYS A 102 51.54 -10.07 -16.04
N TRP A 103 52.79 -10.08 -15.60
CA TRP A 103 53.34 -9.15 -14.63
C TRP A 103 54.03 -7.98 -15.35
N PHE A 104 53.73 -6.75 -14.93
CA PHE A 104 54.36 -5.53 -15.41
C PHE A 104 55.05 -4.84 -14.23
N GLU A 105 56.38 -4.72 -14.29
CA GLU A 105 57.18 -3.98 -13.32
C GLU A 105 57.26 -2.51 -13.75
N VAL A 106 57.20 -1.58 -12.80
CA VAL A 106 57.37 -0.15 -13.09
C VAL A 106 58.85 0.19 -13.10
N VAL A 107 59.30 0.85 -14.17
CA VAL A 107 60.66 1.39 -14.28
C VAL A 107 60.71 2.68 -13.46
N GLU A 108 61.47 2.69 -12.36
CA GLU A 108 61.77 3.91 -11.60
C GLU A 108 63.05 4.58 -12.14
N ASP A 109 63.03 5.89 -12.35
CA ASP A 109 64.24 6.70 -12.46
C ASP A 109 64.78 6.98 -11.04
N ASP A 110 66.08 6.77 -10.83
CA ASP A 110 66.81 6.79 -9.55
C ASP A 110 66.62 8.11 -8.75
N GLU A 111 65.69 8.13 -7.80
CA GLU A 111 65.70 9.06 -6.66
C GLU A 111 65.23 8.37 -5.37
N ALA A 112 66.18 7.75 -4.67
CA ALA A 112 65.98 6.91 -3.49
C ALA A 112 65.81 7.67 -2.15
N GLU A 113 65.66 9.00 -2.12
CA GLU A 113 65.86 9.77 -0.87
C GLU A 113 64.61 10.06 -0.02
N PHE A 114 63.39 9.78 -0.48
CA PHE A 114 62.17 10.15 0.27
C PHE A 114 61.30 8.98 0.79
N CYS A 115 61.69 7.73 0.58
CA CYS A 115 60.81 6.57 0.81
C CYS A 115 61.47 5.51 1.71
N SER A 116 61.32 5.65 3.03
CA SER A 116 61.57 4.58 4.01
C SER A 116 60.40 4.35 4.99
N SER A 117 59.22 4.91 4.67
CA SER A 117 57.98 4.79 5.46
C SER A 117 56.88 3.95 4.80
N LYS A 118 56.17 3.19 5.63
CA LYS A 118 55.12 2.26 5.22
C LYS A 118 54.04 2.92 4.35
N VAL A 119 53.55 2.21 3.33
CA VAL A 119 52.40 2.64 2.52
C VAL A 119 51.13 2.55 3.37
N THR A 120 50.46 3.68 3.58
CA THR A 120 49.20 3.81 4.34
C THR A 120 48.00 3.45 3.47
N LYS A 121 47.97 3.90 2.21
CA LYS A 121 46.83 3.69 1.31
C LYS A 121 47.27 3.53 -0.15
N MET A 122 46.53 2.70 -0.87
CA MET A 122 46.64 2.50 -2.31
C MET A 122 45.22 2.45 -2.91
N GLN A 123 44.94 3.26 -3.94
CA GLN A 123 43.60 3.34 -4.53
C GLN A 123 43.65 3.71 -6.02
N TRP A 124 42.77 3.11 -6.83
CA TRP A 124 42.59 3.48 -8.24
C TRP A 124 41.71 4.73 -8.38
N ILE A 125 42.04 5.60 -9.34
CA ILE A 125 41.36 6.86 -9.67
C ILE A 125 41.11 6.96 -11.19
N ALA A 126 40.39 7.99 -11.62
CA ALA A 126 40.01 8.22 -13.03
C ALA A 126 39.46 6.97 -13.75
N ASN A 127 38.60 6.20 -13.07
CA ASN A 127 38.01 4.96 -13.58
C ASN A 127 39.03 3.86 -13.94
N GLY A 128 40.17 3.87 -13.25
CA GLY A 128 41.26 2.93 -13.48
C GLY A 128 42.38 3.45 -14.40
N GLU A 129 42.24 4.65 -14.98
CA GLU A 129 43.32 5.29 -15.76
C GLU A 129 44.49 5.78 -14.88
N GLY A 130 44.31 5.85 -13.56
CA GLY A 130 45.39 6.21 -12.65
C GLY A 130 45.31 5.51 -11.30
N LEU A 131 46.41 5.54 -10.57
CA LEU A 131 46.56 4.92 -9.26
C LEU A 131 47.32 5.86 -8.33
N ILE A 132 46.86 5.96 -7.09
CA ILE A 132 47.54 6.71 -6.03
C ILE A 132 48.13 5.77 -4.98
N THR A 133 49.34 6.06 -4.53
CA THR A 133 49.94 5.49 -3.32
C THR A 133 50.30 6.61 -2.34
N VAL A 134 50.05 6.37 -1.05
CA VAL A 134 50.32 7.34 0.03
C VAL A 134 51.12 6.66 1.13
N THR A 135 52.22 7.26 1.54
CA THR A 135 53.06 6.76 2.65
C THR A 135 52.73 7.44 3.98
N GLU A 136 53.13 6.82 5.09
CA GLU A 136 52.94 7.33 6.45
C GLU A 136 53.61 8.70 6.65
N ASN A 137 54.76 8.93 6.02
CA ASN A 137 55.44 10.23 6.07
C ASN A 137 54.81 11.29 5.16
N GLY A 138 53.68 11.01 4.49
CA GLY A 138 52.96 11.98 3.67
C GLY A 138 53.45 12.12 2.23
N CYS A 139 54.24 11.17 1.72
CA CYS A 139 54.58 11.13 0.29
C CYS A 139 53.43 10.50 -0.50
N VAL A 140 52.91 11.25 -1.47
CA VAL A 140 51.82 10.85 -2.37
C VAL A 140 52.39 10.66 -3.77
N LYS A 141 52.35 9.45 -4.32
CA LYS A 141 52.74 9.15 -5.70
C LYS A 141 51.50 8.87 -6.55
N LEU A 142 51.43 9.49 -7.73
CA LEU A 142 50.40 9.25 -8.75
C LEU A 142 51.02 8.48 -9.91
N PHE A 143 50.30 7.49 -10.41
CA PHE A 143 50.68 6.67 -11.56
C PHE A 143 49.55 6.72 -12.61
N SER A 144 49.90 6.75 -13.88
CA SER A 144 48.99 6.56 -15.00
C SER A 144 49.04 5.11 -15.48
N TYR A 145 47.87 4.55 -15.79
CA TYR A 145 47.70 3.18 -16.29
C TYR A 145 47.16 3.19 -17.70
N ASP A 146 47.87 2.52 -18.61
CA ASP A 146 47.34 2.23 -19.94
C ASP A 146 46.77 0.80 -19.99
N SER A 147 45.44 0.73 -20.05
CA SER A 147 44.68 -0.52 -20.09
C SER A 147 44.92 -1.41 -21.32
N MET A 148 45.48 -0.85 -22.40
CA MET A 148 45.79 -1.55 -23.65
C MET A 148 47.18 -2.19 -23.63
N SER A 149 48.19 -1.44 -23.17
CA SER A 149 49.56 -1.94 -23.05
C SER A 149 49.84 -2.68 -21.73
N GLY A 150 48.98 -2.49 -20.72
CA GLY A 150 49.19 -3.00 -19.36
C GLY A 150 50.31 -2.28 -18.61
N SER A 151 50.85 -1.19 -19.16
CA SER A 151 51.97 -0.45 -18.58
C SER A 151 51.49 0.59 -17.57
N MET A 152 52.33 0.80 -16.55
CA MET A 152 52.15 1.79 -15.50
C MET A 152 53.31 2.78 -15.56
N ILE A 153 53.01 4.08 -15.58
CA ILE A 153 54.01 5.14 -15.63
C ILE A 153 53.81 6.06 -14.43
N LYS A 154 54.89 6.45 -13.77
CA LYS A 154 54.87 7.44 -12.69
C LYS A 154 54.50 8.81 -13.28
N SER A 155 53.44 9.43 -12.79
CA SER A 155 53.01 10.76 -13.25
C SER A 155 53.58 11.87 -12.36
N ASN A 156 53.21 11.93 -11.08
CA ASN A 156 53.59 13.01 -10.15
C ASN A 156 53.91 12.48 -8.74
N VAL A 157 54.72 13.24 -7.97
CA VAL A 157 55.00 12.99 -6.55
C VAL A 157 54.81 14.27 -5.74
N HIS A 158 54.12 14.18 -4.61
CA HIS A 158 53.87 15.29 -3.71
C HIS A 158 54.23 14.91 -2.27
N GLN A 159 54.80 15.82 -1.50
CA GLN A 159 55.18 15.60 -0.11
C GLN A 159 54.31 16.48 0.81
N LEU A 160 53.54 15.85 1.69
CA LEU A 160 52.75 16.52 2.73
C LEU A 160 53.61 16.79 3.97
N SER A 161 53.23 17.78 4.78
CA SER A 161 54.00 18.21 5.95
C SER A 161 53.83 17.28 7.16
N ASP A 162 52.66 16.67 7.31
CA ASP A 162 52.31 15.83 8.46
C ASP A 162 52.28 14.33 8.13
N LYS A 163 52.30 13.51 9.19
CA LYS A 163 52.14 12.05 9.06
C LYS A 163 50.70 11.70 8.73
N ILE A 164 50.50 10.93 7.67
CA ILE A 164 49.18 10.59 7.14
C ILE A 164 48.67 9.27 7.72
N THR A 165 47.46 9.34 8.28
CA THR A 165 46.77 8.25 8.97
C THR A 165 45.78 7.52 8.07
N ASP A 166 45.07 8.24 7.20
CA ASP A 166 44.16 7.67 6.20
C ASP A 166 44.03 8.60 4.99
N ALA A 167 43.62 8.05 3.86
CA ALA A 167 43.41 8.79 2.62
C ALA A 167 42.21 8.23 1.85
N ILE A 168 41.49 9.12 1.18
CA ILE A 168 40.32 8.76 0.35
C ILE A 168 40.29 9.58 -0.95
N ALA A 169 40.06 8.89 -2.07
CA ALA A 169 39.70 9.54 -3.33
C ALA A 169 38.18 9.70 -3.43
N VAL A 170 37.73 10.93 -3.63
CA VAL A 170 36.34 11.32 -3.84
C VAL A 170 36.03 11.31 -5.34
N ARG A 171 34.96 10.59 -5.72
CA ARG A 171 34.55 10.33 -7.11
C ARG A 171 35.69 9.78 -7.98
N PRO A 172 36.29 8.63 -7.59
CA PRO A 172 37.41 8.00 -8.30
C PRO A 172 37.05 7.56 -9.73
N GLU A 173 35.77 7.54 -10.09
CA GLU A 173 35.29 7.23 -11.45
C GLU A 173 35.50 8.39 -12.45
N THR A 174 35.74 9.60 -11.95
CA THR A 174 35.86 10.80 -12.78
C THR A 174 37.32 11.23 -12.92
N LYS A 175 37.69 11.82 -14.07
CA LYS A 175 39.04 12.36 -14.28
C LYS A 175 39.39 13.48 -13.31
N ASN A 176 38.39 14.20 -12.80
CA ASN A 176 38.55 15.24 -11.77
C ASN A 176 38.38 14.66 -10.37
N SER A 177 39.11 13.58 -10.06
CA SER A 177 39.11 12.99 -8.71
C SER A 177 39.75 13.97 -7.72
N VAL A 178 39.13 14.13 -6.54
CA VAL A 178 39.67 14.95 -5.45
C VAL A 178 40.14 14.03 -4.35
N LEU A 179 41.34 14.27 -3.84
CA LEU A 179 42.01 13.44 -2.85
C LEU A 179 42.01 14.16 -1.51
N TYR A 180 41.58 13.47 -0.46
CA TYR A 180 41.60 13.97 0.90
C TYR A 180 42.51 13.09 1.77
N PHE A 181 43.36 13.73 2.57
CA PHE A 181 44.33 13.07 3.45
C PHE A 181 44.12 13.52 4.89
N GLY A 182 44.00 12.58 5.81
CA GLY A 182 43.86 12.86 7.24
C GLY A 182 45.19 12.65 7.96
N SER A 183 45.61 13.59 8.78
CA SER A 183 46.87 13.51 9.52
C SER A 183 46.69 13.09 10.98
N ASN A 184 47.81 12.72 11.61
CA ASN A 184 47.88 12.46 13.04
C ASN A 184 47.77 13.74 13.90
N THR A 185 48.01 14.92 13.32
CA THR A 185 47.84 16.22 13.99
C THR A 185 46.39 16.71 13.96
N GLY A 186 45.49 16.00 13.27
CA GLY A 186 44.09 16.38 13.11
C GLY A 186 43.81 17.25 11.88
N MET A 187 44.79 17.43 10.99
CA MET A 187 44.67 18.19 9.73
C MET A 187 44.09 17.35 8.60
N VAL A 188 43.22 17.95 7.79
CA VAL A 188 42.76 17.41 6.52
C VAL A 188 43.33 18.22 5.37
N TYR A 189 44.09 17.55 4.51
CA TYR A 189 44.61 18.09 3.26
C TYR A 189 43.71 17.70 2.09
N GLN A 190 43.53 18.60 1.14
CA GLN A 190 42.88 18.35 -0.15
C GLN A 190 43.86 18.56 -1.29
N MET A 191 43.84 17.65 -2.26
CA MET A 191 44.60 17.74 -3.50
C MET A 191 43.70 17.34 -4.68
N PHE A 192 43.66 18.17 -5.72
CA PHE A 192 42.97 17.81 -6.97
C PHE A 192 43.89 16.95 -7.82
N SER A 193 43.36 15.91 -8.47
CA SER A 193 44.17 15.05 -9.35
C SER A 193 44.82 15.80 -10.52
N SER A 194 44.33 16.99 -10.87
CA SER A 194 44.87 17.86 -11.91
C SER A 194 45.80 18.97 -11.40
N ALA A 195 45.97 19.12 -10.07
CA ALA A 195 46.73 20.20 -9.46
C ALA A 195 47.93 19.65 -8.69
N ASP A 196 49.07 20.33 -8.78
CA ASP A 196 50.33 19.92 -8.15
C ASP A 196 50.52 20.40 -6.70
N SER A 197 49.48 20.97 -6.08
CA SER A 197 49.57 21.46 -4.69
C SER A 197 48.46 20.88 -3.83
N ALA A 198 48.82 20.48 -2.61
CA ALA A 198 47.88 20.18 -1.55
C ALA A 198 47.54 21.46 -0.77
N SER A 199 46.30 21.55 -0.29
CA SER A 199 45.78 22.67 0.50
C SER A 199 45.23 22.17 1.82
N ASP A 200 45.42 22.98 2.86
CA ASP A 200 44.96 22.71 4.22
C ASP A 200 43.54 23.23 4.39
N ILE A 201 42.62 22.39 4.83
CA ILE A 201 41.18 22.74 4.80
C ILE A 201 40.49 22.61 6.16
N ILE A 202 40.81 21.58 6.94
CA ILE A 202 40.13 21.33 8.23
C ILE A 202 41.20 21.04 9.28
N GLN A 203 41.10 21.69 10.45
CA GLN A 203 41.88 21.39 11.65
C GLN A 203 40.93 20.87 12.74
N LEU A 204 41.18 19.65 13.22
CA LEU A 204 40.49 19.04 14.36
C LEU A 204 41.39 19.02 15.61
N GLU A 205 40.77 18.86 16.78
CA GLU A 205 41.47 18.82 18.08
C GLU A 205 42.24 17.50 18.34
N SER A 206 42.00 16.47 17.54
CA SER A 206 42.54 15.12 17.74
C SER A 206 42.87 14.45 16.41
N ALA A 207 43.79 13.49 16.43
CA ALA A 207 44.23 12.74 15.26
C ALA A 207 43.05 12.15 14.48
N ILE A 208 43.15 12.20 13.15
CA ILE A 208 42.17 11.55 12.28
C ILE A 208 42.48 10.05 12.24
N ARG A 209 41.45 9.22 12.26
CA ARG A 209 41.61 7.75 12.18
C ARG A 209 40.99 7.18 10.91
N ARG A 210 39.85 7.75 10.46
CA ARG A 210 39.16 7.33 9.23
C ARG A 210 38.54 8.49 8.50
N LEU A 211 38.61 8.44 7.16
CA LEU A 211 37.90 9.33 6.24
C LEU A 211 36.91 8.53 5.39
N LEU A 212 35.67 9.03 5.30
CA LEU A 212 34.61 8.48 4.44
C LEU A 212 33.97 9.58 3.62
N PHE A 213 33.41 9.21 2.46
CA PHE A 213 32.72 10.15 1.58
C PHE A 213 31.27 9.69 1.33
N TYR A 214 30.32 10.57 1.64
CA TYR A 214 28.90 10.39 1.36
C TYR A 214 28.54 11.14 0.07
N SER A 215 28.39 10.39 -1.02
CA SER A 215 28.29 10.92 -2.39
C SER A 215 27.03 11.71 -2.66
N ARG A 216 25.88 11.31 -2.10
CA ARG A 216 24.58 11.95 -2.38
C ARG A 216 24.52 13.42 -1.96
N ARG A 217 25.18 13.79 -0.86
CA ARG A 217 25.22 15.17 -0.34
C ARG A 217 26.59 15.84 -0.44
N ASN A 218 27.56 15.19 -1.09
CA ASN A 218 28.97 15.61 -1.11
C ASN A 218 29.52 15.93 0.29
N ARG A 219 29.36 15.00 1.23
CA ARG A 219 29.86 15.19 2.61
C ARG A 219 31.10 14.34 2.87
N LEU A 220 32.13 14.98 3.41
CA LEU A 220 33.27 14.31 4.02
C LEU A 220 32.93 13.99 5.47
N VAL A 221 33.00 12.71 5.82
CA VAL A 221 32.77 12.20 7.18
C VAL A 221 34.11 11.82 7.76
N ILE A 222 34.44 12.42 8.90
CA ILE A 222 35.71 12.28 9.58
C ILE A 222 35.46 11.64 10.93
N ILE A 223 36.20 10.59 11.24
CA ILE A 223 36.21 9.98 12.57
C ILE A 223 37.59 10.17 13.17
N SER A 224 37.61 10.87 14.29
CA SER A 224 38.83 11.13 15.03
C SER A 224 39.12 10.06 16.10
N GLU A 225 40.32 10.11 16.66
CA GLU A 225 40.80 9.22 17.71
C GLU A 225 39.96 9.26 19.00
N ASN A 226 39.39 10.40 19.36
CA ASN A 226 38.49 10.54 20.50
C ASN A 226 37.02 10.20 20.18
N LEU A 227 36.78 9.48 19.07
CA LEU A 227 35.48 9.04 18.58
C LEU A 227 34.49 10.18 18.29
N MET A 228 35.00 11.33 17.83
CA MET A 228 34.14 12.37 17.27
C MET A 228 33.84 12.03 15.82
N LEU A 229 32.56 11.99 15.48
CA LEU A 229 32.05 11.95 14.12
C LEU A 229 31.77 13.38 13.67
N CYS A 230 32.57 13.86 12.72
CA CYS A 230 32.41 15.19 12.13
C CYS A 230 31.95 15.05 10.68
N GLN A 231 30.95 15.84 10.28
CA GLN A 231 30.46 15.91 8.91
C GLN A 231 30.73 17.30 8.34
N TYR A 232 31.35 17.35 7.17
CA TYR A 232 31.64 18.57 6.44
C TYR A 232 31.10 18.47 5.02
N THR A 233 30.37 19.48 4.55
CA THR A 233 30.00 19.57 3.14
C THR A 233 31.17 20.17 2.37
N ILE A 234 31.62 19.46 1.35
CA ILE A 234 32.79 19.82 0.55
C ILE A 234 32.39 20.26 -0.86
N SER A 235 33.02 21.33 -1.35
CA SER A 235 32.96 21.69 -2.75
C SER A 235 33.97 20.87 -3.55
N LEU A 236 33.56 20.39 -4.73
CA LEU A 236 34.40 19.57 -5.61
C LEU A 236 35.21 20.40 -6.61
N THR A 237 35.02 21.72 -6.60
CA THR A 237 35.67 22.66 -7.52
C THR A 237 36.42 23.78 -6.80
N SER A 238 36.12 24.02 -5.52
CA SER A 238 36.78 25.00 -4.67
C SER A 238 37.24 24.34 -3.37
N ASN A 239 38.15 25.00 -2.64
CA ASN A 239 38.60 24.56 -1.32
C ASN A 239 37.62 24.96 -0.20
N GLU A 240 36.39 25.32 -0.54
CA GLU A 240 35.39 25.74 0.43
C GLU A 240 34.78 24.53 1.13
N VAL A 241 34.74 24.61 2.46
CA VAL A 241 34.18 23.56 3.32
C VAL A 241 33.29 24.18 4.39
N SER A 242 32.15 23.53 4.64
CA SER A 242 31.19 23.95 5.65
C SER A 242 30.91 22.82 6.64
N GLU A 243 30.97 23.12 7.94
CA GLU A 243 30.63 22.16 8.99
C GLU A 243 29.13 21.93 9.04
N VAL A 244 28.73 20.65 9.07
CA VAL A 244 27.31 20.24 9.16
C VAL A 244 26.99 19.76 10.57
N SER A 245 27.85 18.90 11.14
CA SER A 245 27.61 18.34 12.47
C SER A 245 28.90 17.78 13.07
N LYS A 246 29.03 17.88 14.41
CA LYS A 246 30.11 17.28 15.20
C LYS A 246 29.48 16.56 16.40
N VAL A 247 29.59 15.24 16.45
CA VAL A 247 28.93 14.38 17.45
C VAL A 247 29.94 13.45 18.12
N LYS A 248 29.89 13.34 19.45
CA LYS A 248 30.72 12.40 20.20
C LYS A 248 30.05 11.03 20.27
N LEU A 249 30.71 9.99 19.78
CA LEU A 249 30.21 8.63 19.87
C LEU A 249 30.54 8.04 21.24
N SER A 250 29.64 7.21 21.77
CA SER A 250 29.92 6.41 22.97
C SER A 250 30.84 5.23 22.62
N SER A 251 31.63 4.75 23.58
CA SER A 251 32.32 3.45 23.46
C SER A 251 32.42 2.79 24.84
N SER A 252 32.34 1.47 24.86
CA SER A 252 32.52 0.66 26.09
C SER A 252 33.99 0.35 26.38
N VAL A 253 34.89 0.60 25.43
CA VAL A 253 36.33 0.31 25.55
C VAL A 253 37.04 1.52 26.14
N LYS A 254 37.82 1.31 27.21
CA LYS A 254 38.41 2.39 28.02
C LYS A 254 39.60 3.10 27.34
N ASN A 255 40.24 2.49 26.34
CA ASN A 255 41.41 3.04 25.63
C ASN A 255 41.21 3.03 24.09
N ALA A 256 40.41 3.96 23.55
CA ALA A 256 40.20 4.09 22.10
C ALA A 256 41.44 4.57 21.30
N THR A 257 42.54 4.93 21.98
CA THR A 257 43.74 5.54 21.36
C THR A 257 44.70 4.53 20.72
N THR A 258 44.71 3.27 21.18
CA THR A 258 45.57 2.22 20.62
C THR A 258 44.83 1.21 19.74
N ASP A 259 43.52 1.09 19.93
CA ASP A 259 42.71 0.05 19.31
C ASP A 259 42.19 0.49 17.93
N ALA A 260 42.12 -0.44 16.98
CA ALA A 260 41.70 -0.13 15.63
C ALA A 260 40.19 0.21 15.59
N ILE A 261 39.86 1.36 14.99
CA ILE A 261 38.47 1.76 14.72
C ILE A 261 38.09 1.25 13.33
N ASN A 262 37.14 0.32 13.30
CA ASN A 262 36.55 -0.21 12.07
C ASN A 262 35.35 0.65 11.69
N VAL A 263 35.38 1.22 10.48
CA VAL A 263 34.33 2.08 9.96
C VAL A 263 34.06 1.72 8.51
N LEU A 264 32.79 1.48 8.19
CA LEU A 264 32.35 1.13 6.84
C LEU A 264 31.16 1.98 6.41
N MET A 265 31.12 2.32 5.12
CA MET A 265 29.93 2.86 4.49
C MET A 265 29.07 1.68 4.00
N ILE A 266 27.93 1.45 4.65
CA ILE A 266 26.98 0.40 4.28
C ILE A 266 26.16 0.84 3.08
N ASP A 267 25.64 2.07 3.13
CA ASP A 267 24.72 2.57 2.11
C ASP A 267 25.10 4.01 1.73
N LYS A 268 25.57 4.18 0.48
CA LYS A 268 25.97 5.48 -0.07
C LYS A 268 24.78 6.37 -0.44
N ASP A 269 23.58 5.80 -0.60
CA ASP A 269 22.38 6.54 -0.99
C ASP A 269 21.59 7.02 0.22
N ILE A 270 21.57 6.24 1.30
CA ILE A 270 20.92 6.59 2.56
C ILE A 270 21.90 7.31 3.52
N GLY A 271 23.21 7.10 3.33
CA GLY A 271 24.25 7.62 4.22
C GLY A 271 24.32 6.82 5.51
N LEU A 272 24.26 5.49 5.42
CA LEU A 272 24.35 4.58 6.55
C LEU A 272 25.79 4.11 6.73
N ILE A 273 26.33 4.29 7.93
CA ILE A 273 27.67 3.82 8.31
C ILE A 273 27.60 2.80 9.45
N ALA A 274 28.51 1.83 9.45
CA ALA A 274 28.79 0.98 10.60
C ALA A 274 30.10 1.39 11.25
N ILE A 275 30.09 1.49 12.57
CA ILE A 275 31.23 1.86 13.40
C ILE A 275 31.38 0.83 14.51
N CYS A 276 32.60 0.36 14.70
CA CYS A 276 32.94 -0.52 15.81
C CYS A 276 34.39 -0.32 16.22
N VAL A 277 34.64 -0.13 17.51
CA VAL A 277 36.00 -0.17 18.06
C VAL A 277 36.37 -1.63 18.32
N THR A 278 37.59 -2.02 17.96
CA THR A 278 38.07 -3.39 18.19
C THR A 278 37.88 -3.79 19.66
N GLY A 279 37.27 -4.95 19.90
CA GLY A 279 36.91 -5.44 21.24
C GLY A 279 35.52 -5.05 21.74
N GLU A 280 34.78 -4.18 21.03
CA GLU A 280 33.37 -3.93 21.33
C GLU A 280 32.50 -5.15 21.02
N ARG A 281 31.41 -5.32 21.78
CA ARG A 281 30.43 -6.41 21.58
C ARG A 281 29.32 -6.07 20.61
N VAL A 282 29.32 -4.84 20.10
CA VAL A 282 28.23 -4.26 19.33
C VAL A 282 28.81 -3.50 18.14
N VAL A 283 28.22 -3.68 16.96
CA VAL A 283 28.47 -2.84 15.80
C VAL A 283 27.40 -1.75 15.78
N LYS A 284 27.81 -0.48 15.83
CA LYS A 284 26.88 0.66 15.84
C LYS A 284 26.60 1.10 14.43
N LEU A 285 25.33 1.24 14.11
CA LEU A 285 24.82 1.74 12.85
C LEU A 285 24.41 3.19 13.02
N TRP A 286 24.85 4.06 12.13
CA TRP A 286 24.58 5.50 12.21
C TRP A 286 24.12 6.02 10.85
N GLN A 287 22.96 6.67 10.82
CA GLN A 287 22.47 7.35 9.63
C GLN A 287 22.91 8.82 9.65
N LEU A 288 23.72 9.21 8.66
CA LEU A 288 24.38 10.51 8.60
C LEU A 288 23.41 11.69 8.46
N GLU A 289 22.28 11.53 7.76
CA GLU A 289 21.32 12.62 7.54
C GLU A 289 20.40 12.87 8.74
N THR A 290 19.86 11.82 9.33
CA THR A 290 18.83 11.91 10.37
C THR A 290 19.40 11.81 11.79
N GLY A 291 20.66 11.39 11.93
CA GLY A 291 21.28 11.11 13.23
C GLY A 291 20.69 9.88 13.94
N HIS A 292 19.84 9.09 13.27
CA HIS A 292 19.30 7.87 13.86
C HIS A 292 20.42 6.85 14.04
N ASN A 293 20.44 6.22 15.21
CA ASN A 293 21.40 5.19 15.57
C ASN A 293 20.70 3.86 15.83
N ALA A 294 21.33 2.78 15.40
CA ALA A 294 20.96 1.42 15.75
C ALA A 294 22.22 0.68 16.15
N ALA A 295 22.07 -0.54 16.67
CA ALA A 295 23.20 -1.34 17.08
C ALA A 295 22.89 -2.82 16.87
N VAL A 296 23.86 -3.56 16.37
CA VAL A 296 23.76 -4.99 16.14
C VAL A 296 24.66 -5.71 17.14
N ILE A 297 24.08 -6.64 17.90
CA ILE A 297 24.79 -7.39 18.94
C ILE A 297 25.59 -8.50 18.28
N VAL A 298 26.89 -8.54 18.61
CA VAL A 298 27.83 -9.56 18.13
C VAL A 298 28.00 -10.65 19.17
N VAL A 299 28.10 -10.30 20.46
CA VAL A 299 28.28 -11.26 21.56
C VAL A 299 27.13 -11.12 22.55
N GLU A 300 26.28 -12.15 22.64
CA GLU A 300 25.06 -12.15 23.46
C GLU A 300 25.32 -12.50 24.94
N SER A 301 26.34 -13.31 25.25
CA SER A 301 26.66 -13.75 26.61
C SER A 301 27.61 -12.80 27.35
N VAL A 302 27.30 -12.45 28.60
CA VAL A 302 28.11 -11.51 29.41
C VAL A 302 29.43 -12.15 29.88
N ASP A 303 29.47 -13.48 30.04
CA ASP A 303 30.58 -14.23 30.64
C ASP A 303 31.90 -14.16 29.85
N SER A 304 31.83 -13.90 28.54
CA SER A 304 32.98 -13.77 27.65
C SER A 304 33.53 -12.34 27.64
N HIS A 305 34.22 -11.97 28.74
CA HIS A 305 34.84 -10.64 28.94
C HIS A 305 35.91 -10.26 27.90
N TRP A 306 36.37 -11.21 27.07
CA TRP A 306 37.41 -11.03 26.05
C TRP A 306 36.90 -11.21 24.61
N ALA A 307 35.60 -11.48 24.42
CA ALA A 307 34.98 -11.64 23.11
C ALA A 307 34.43 -10.31 22.60
N GLY A 308 34.95 -9.84 21.47
CA GLY A 308 34.51 -8.63 20.78
C GLY A 308 34.86 -8.66 19.30
N VAL A 309 34.37 -7.66 18.56
CA VAL A 309 34.62 -7.51 17.12
C VAL A 309 36.08 -7.21 16.87
N SER A 310 36.71 -7.93 15.95
CA SER A 310 38.09 -7.68 15.50
C SER A 310 38.13 -6.99 14.14
N THR A 311 37.24 -7.38 13.24
CA THR A 311 37.18 -6.89 11.86
C THR A 311 35.73 -6.89 11.37
N LEU A 312 35.45 -6.02 10.40
CA LEU A 312 34.13 -5.81 9.85
C LEU A 312 34.26 -5.61 8.35
N ASP A 313 33.36 -6.18 7.57
CA ASP A 313 33.21 -5.89 6.14
C ASP A 313 31.74 -5.96 5.70
N TYR A 314 31.41 -5.34 4.57
CA TYR A 314 30.05 -5.26 4.05
C TYR A 314 30.02 -5.32 2.51
N CYS A 315 29.14 -6.16 1.96
CA CYS A 315 28.87 -6.24 0.52
C CYS A 315 27.42 -6.68 0.28
N ASN A 316 26.71 -6.05 -0.67
CA ASN A 316 25.36 -6.42 -1.11
C ASN A 316 24.42 -6.89 0.01
N ASP A 317 24.12 -6.00 0.96
CA ASP A 317 23.24 -6.22 2.11
C ASP A 317 23.75 -7.23 3.15
N LEU A 318 24.92 -7.83 2.97
CA LEU A 318 25.58 -8.69 3.95
C LEU A 318 26.59 -7.90 4.77
N LEU A 319 26.31 -7.75 6.06
CA LEU A 319 27.25 -7.24 7.06
C LEU A 319 27.90 -8.43 7.76
N VAL A 320 29.23 -8.46 7.81
CA VAL A 320 29.96 -9.58 8.40
C VAL A 320 30.97 -9.06 9.42
N ALA A 321 30.93 -9.61 10.64
CA ALA A 321 31.91 -9.30 11.68
C ALA A 321 32.70 -10.55 12.06
N GLY A 322 34.02 -10.39 12.14
CA GLY A 322 34.93 -11.34 12.75
C GLY A 322 35.12 -11.00 14.21
N THR A 323 35.25 -12.02 15.05
CA THR A 323 35.42 -11.83 16.50
C THR A 323 36.76 -12.36 17.00
N SER A 324 37.18 -11.84 18.14
CA SER A 324 38.29 -12.37 18.93
C SER A 324 38.01 -13.73 19.59
N ASN A 325 36.79 -14.26 19.49
CA ASN A 325 36.37 -15.56 20.04
C ASN A 325 36.15 -16.61 18.93
N ASN A 326 36.93 -16.52 17.86
CA ASN A 326 36.93 -17.44 16.72
C ASN A 326 35.57 -17.58 16.03
N GLN A 327 34.72 -16.56 16.07
CA GLN A 327 33.40 -16.58 15.41
C GLN A 327 33.35 -15.55 14.28
N VAL A 328 32.69 -15.93 13.19
CA VAL A 328 32.22 -15.03 12.13
C VAL A 328 30.71 -14.96 12.22
N ILE A 329 30.18 -13.74 12.28
CA ILE A 329 28.74 -13.50 12.37
C ILE A 329 28.29 -12.75 11.12
N VAL A 330 27.22 -13.25 10.52
CA VAL A 330 26.67 -12.76 9.26
C VAL A 330 25.28 -12.21 9.52
N TRP A 331 25.07 -10.95 9.17
CA TRP A 331 23.77 -10.29 9.17
C TRP A 331 23.37 -9.91 7.75
N LYS A 332 22.08 -10.03 7.45
CA LYS A 332 21.50 -9.48 6.23
C LYS A 332 20.59 -8.31 6.56
N ARG A 333 20.75 -7.27 5.75
CA ARG A 333 19.94 -6.07 5.81
C ARG A 333 18.54 -6.38 5.27
N ASN A 334 17.52 -5.97 6.03
CA ASN A 334 16.15 -6.00 5.57
C ASN A 334 15.76 -4.64 4.98
N ILE A 335 15.41 -3.70 5.86
CA ILE A 335 14.91 -2.37 5.51
C ILE A 335 15.66 -1.35 6.37
N ALA A 336 16.19 -0.31 5.73
CA ALA A 336 16.86 0.82 6.37
C ALA A 336 18.00 0.42 7.34
N LEU A 337 17.74 0.44 8.65
CA LEU A 337 18.69 0.23 9.75
C LEU A 337 18.60 -1.17 10.37
N GLU A 338 17.66 -2.02 9.92
CA GLU A 338 17.42 -3.34 10.51
C GLU A 338 18.26 -4.42 9.84
N PHE A 339 18.99 -5.16 10.68
CA PHE A 339 19.85 -6.27 10.30
C PHE A 339 19.45 -7.52 11.05
N ASN A 340 19.09 -8.57 10.31
CA ASN A 340 18.77 -9.87 10.87
C ASN A 340 20.02 -10.75 10.88
N LYS A 341 20.32 -11.33 12.04
CA LYS A 341 21.41 -12.31 12.19
C LYS A 341 20.99 -13.58 11.45
N ILE A 342 21.73 -13.94 10.40
CA ILE A 342 21.45 -15.15 9.61
C ILE A 342 22.22 -16.34 10.16
N SER A 343 23.52 -16.14 10.42
CA SER A 343 24.41 -17.24 10.78
C SER A 343 25.53 -16.79 11.71
N GLN A 344 26.02 -17.75 12.48
CA GLN A 344 27.18 -17.63 13.35
C GLN A 344 28.04 -18.89 13.15
N VAL A 345 29.24 -18.69 12.63
CA VAL A 345 30.15 -19.76 12.21
C VAL A 345 31.37 -19.77 13.11
N GLN A 346 31.74 -20.94 13.64
CA GLN A 346 32.88 -21.12 14.54
C GLN A 346 34.11 -21.59 13.74
N LEU A 347 35.20 -20.83 13.79
CA LEU A 347 36.46 -21.13 13.11
C LEU A 347 37.53 -21.59 14.10
N LYS A 348 38.66 -22.09 13.58
CA LYS A 348 39.87 -22.30 14.38
C LYS A 348 40.67 -20.99 14.45
N GLY A 349 40.76 -20.43 15.65
CA GLY A 349 41.54 -19.23 15.93
C GLY A 349 40.81 -17.91 15.66
N ASN A 350 41.34 -16.82 16.23
CA ASN A 350 40.69 -15.51 16.23
C ASN A 350 40.70 -14.92 14.84
N VAL A 351 39.57 -14.35 14.40
CA VAL A 351 39.48 -13.73 13.08
C VAL A 351 40.28 -12.44 13.06
N ARG A 352 41.17 -12.26 12.08
CA ARG A 352 42.01 -11.06 11.92
C ARG A 352 41.57 -10.18 10.75
N HIS A 353 41.12 -10.78 9.66
CA HIS A 353 40.71 -10.08 8.46
C HIS A 353 39.54 -10.80 7.81
N ILE A 354 38.59 -10.04 7.27
CA ILE A 354 37.46 -10.54 6.49
C ILE A 354 37.39 -9.77 5.18
N SER A 355 37.01 -10.45 4.11
CA SER A 355 36.60 -9.83 2.86
C SER A 355 35.35 -10.52 2.31
N VAL A 356 34.31 -9.75 2.03
CA VAL A 356 33.00 -10.24 1.60
C VAL A 356 32.83 -9.95 0.11
N SER A 357 32.48 -10.99 -0.66
CA SER A 357 31.95 -10.85 -2.01
C SER A 357 30.43 -11.06 -2.01
N GLU A 358 29.79 -10.91 -3.17
CA GLU A 358 28.35 -11.15 -3.30
C GLU A 358 27.91 -12.56 -2.88
N LYS A 359 28.82 -13.55 -2.94
CA LYS A 359 28.52 -14.96 -2.72
C LYS A 359 29.33 -15.61 -1.58
N ILE A 360 30.57 -15.16 -1.38
CA ILE A 360 31.55 -15.86 -0.54
C ILE A 360 32.18 -14.88 0.43
N ILE A 361 32.32 -15.30 1.67
CA ILE A 361 33.04 -14.58 2.71
C ILE A 361 34.39 -15.25 2.88
N ALA A 362 35.47 -14.53 2.61
CA ALA A 362 36.83 -14.97 2.90
C ALA A 362 37.24 -14.44 4.28
N CYS A 363 37.78 -15.30 5.13
CA CYS A 363 38.23 -14.93 6.46
C CYS A 363 39.58 -15.56 6.81
N CYS A 364 40.44 -14.74 7.41
CA CYS A 364 41.79 -15.11 7.80
C CYS A 364 41.87 -15.13 9.32
N SER A 365 42.28 -16.25 9.91
CA SER A 365 42.41 -16.41 11.36
C SER A 365 43.87 -16.29 11.83
N ASN A 366 44.08 -16.22 13.15
CA ASN A 366 45.41 -16.29 13.75
C ASN A 366 46.05 -17.69 13.71
N SER A 367 45.32 -18.74 13.30
CA SER A 367 45.89 -20.07 13.01
C SER A 367 46.65 -20.08 11.67
N ASN A 368 46.69 -18.96 10.95
CA ASN A 368 47.22 -18.80 9.58
C ASN A 368 46.43 -19.59 8.52
N GLU A 369 45.19 -19.98 8.81
CA GLU A 369 44.31 -20.64 7.85
C GLU A 369 43.40 -19.62 7.15
N LEU A 370 43.09 -19.89 5.88
CA LEU A 370 42.12 -19.13 5.11
C LEU A 370 40.83 -19.95 5.03
N TYR A 371 39.74 -19.36 5.47
CA TYR A 371 38.42 -19.97 5.48
C TYR A 371 37.50 -19.25 4.49
N PHE A 372 36.83 -20.02 3.63
CA PHE A 372 35.72 -19.55 2.83
C PHE A 372 34.42 -19.95 3.53
N ILE A 373 33.51 -19.01 3.66
CA ILE A 373 32.18 -19.23 4.19
C ILE A 373 31.21 -18.87 3.08
N GLU A 374 30.42 -19.84 2.66
CA GLU A 374 29.44 -19.67 1.58
C GLU A 374 28.04 -20.08 2.03
N GLU A 375 27.04 -19.43 1.44
CA GLU A 375 25.64 -19.80 1.62
C GLU A 375 25.38 -21.10 0.85
N GLN A 376 25.08 -22.18 1.57
CA GLN A 376 24.77 -23.46 0.99
C GLN A 376 23.25 -23.62 0.84
N ASN A 377 22.80 -23.81 -0.41
CA ASN A 377 21.44 -24.24 -0.70
C ASN A 377 21.37 -25.77 -0.65
N MET A 378 20.31 -26.31 -0.03
CA MET A 378 20.11 -27.76 -0.03
C MET A 378 19.97 -28.30 -1.45
N CYS A 379 20.80 -29.28 -1.79
CA CYS A 379 20.73 -29.96 -3.08
C CYS A 379 19.70 -31.09 -3.06
N SER A 380 18.93 -31.21 -4.14
CA SER A 380 18.00 -32.33 -4.35
C SER A 380 18.03 -32.80 -5.80
N ALA A 381 17.87 -34.10 -6.02
CA ALA A 381 17.65 -34.68 -7.33
C ALA A 381 16.50 -35.71 -7.26
N PHE A 382 15.68 -35.74 -8.31
CA PHE A 382 14.46 -36.55 -8.38
C PHE A 382 14.45 -37.44 -9.61
N SER A 383 13.95 -38.66 -9.43
CA SER A 383 13.58 -39.59 -10.49
C SER A 383 12.36 -40.40 -10.06
N GLU A 384 11.73 -41.12 -10.99
CA GLU A 384 10.60 -42.02 -10.70
C GLU A 384 10.92 -43.09 -9.62
N GLN A 385 12.19 -43.51 -9.50
CA GLN A 385 12.58 -44.60 -8.60
C GLN A 385 13.25 -44.13 -7.32
N PHE A 386 14.02 -43.04 -7.41
CA PHE A 386 14.88 -42.55 -6.34
C PHE A 386 14.77 -41.05 -6.15
N VAL A 387 14.86 -40.63 -4.89
CA VAL A 387 15.04 -39.24 -4.48
C VAL A 387 16.37 -39.14 -3.75
N VAL A 388 17.19 -38.17 -4.13
CA VAL A 388 18.44 -37.89 -3.42
C VAL A 388 18.34 -36.49 -2.83
N LEU A 389 18.55 -36.38 -1.53
CA LEU A 389 18.39 -35.14 -0.78
C LEU A 389 19.58 -34.92 0.14
N GLN A 390 20.08 -33.71 0.16
CA GLN A 390 21.04 -33.29 1.15
C GLN A 390 20.35 -33.06 2.50
N THR A 391 20.74 -33.80 3.54
CA THR A 391 20.17 -33.67 4.89
C THR A 391 21.08 -32.89 5.84
N ALA A 392 22.38 -32.85 5.55
CA ALA A 392 23.35 -32.01 6.25
C ALA A 392 24.44 -31.53 5.28
N ALA A 393 25.31 -30.61 5.73
CA ALA A 393 26.39 -30.07 4.89
C ALA A 393 27.22 -31.17 4.18
N LYS A 394 27.50 -32.28 4.88
CA LYS A 394 28.32 -33.42 4.41
C LYS A 394 27.55 -34.73 4.24
N VAL A 395 26.23 -34.72 4.42
CA VAL A 395 25.41 -35.93 4.41
C VAL A 395 24.30 -35.78 3.39
N MET A 396 24.19 -36.79 2.54
CA MET A 396 23.11 -36.92 1.58
C MET A 396 22.41 -38.25 1.76
N LYS A 397 21.10 -38.26 1.56
CA LYS A 397 20.24 -39.41 1.76
C LYS A 397 19.60 -39.79 0.45
N VAL A 398 19.76 -41.06 0.07
CA VAL A 398 19.12 -41.66 -1.10
C VAL A 398 17.90 -42.44 -0.63
N PHE A 399 16.72 -42.07 -1.12
CA PHE A 399 15.44 -42.71 -0.83
C PHE A 399 14.96 -43.48 -2.06
N SER A 400 14.58 -44.76 -1.88
CA SER A 400 13.86 -45.51 -2.92
C SER A 400 12.35 -45.37 -2.72
N ILE A 401 11.64 -44.80 -3.70
CA ILE A 401 10.20 -44.55 -3.63
C ILE A 401 9.44 -45.90 -3.62
N ALA A 402 9.78 -46.81 -4.55
CA ALA A 402 9.12 -48.09 -4.69
C ALA A 402 9.43 -49.06 -3.52
N ASN A 403 10.69 -49.10 -3.08
CA ASN A 403 11.14 -50.10 -2.10
C ASN A 403 11.17 -49.58 -0.66
N LYS A 404 10.85 -48.30 -0.43
CA LYS A 404 10.77 -47.64 0.89
C LYS A 404 12.00 -47.86 1.78
N TRP A 405 13.19 -47.88 1.19
CA TRP A 405 14.45 -47.85 1.95
C TRP A 405 15.16 -46.51 1.76
N ASN A 406 16.01 -46.16 2.72
CA ASN A 406 16.92 -45.02 2.61
C ASN A 406 18.35 -45.41 3.02
N VAL A 407 19.34 -44.75 2.42
CA VAL A 407 20.77 -44.92 2.74
C VAL A 407 21.40 -43.54 2.84
N ASP A 408 22.16 -43.33 3.92
CA ASP A 408 22.97 -42.13 4.12
C ASP A 408 24.35 -42.33 3.49
N VAL A 409 24.78 -41.35 2.69
CA VAL A 409 26.11 -41.26 2.07
C VAL A 409 26.81 -40.04 2.66
N ASN A 410 27.97 -40.28 3.28
CA ASN A 410 28.77 -39.23 3.89
C ASN A 410 29.89 -38.80 2.95
N THR A 411 30.06 -37.50 2.78
CA THR A 411 31.18 -36.91 2.03
C THR A 411 32.22 -36.31 2.98
N GLU A 412 33.47 -36.21 2.53
CA GLU A 412 34.57 -35.63 3.33
C GLU A 412 34.38 -34.12 3.55
N SER A 413 33.95 -33.44 2.48
CA SER A 413 33.72 -31.98 2.43
C SER A 413 32.25 -31.66 2.13
N PRO A 414 31.79 -30.44 2.46
CA PRO A 414 30.42 -30.00 2.19
C PRO A 414 29.98 -30.17 0.73
N ILE A 415 28.73 -30.58 0.49
CA ILE A 415 28.19 -30.87 -0.84
C ILE A 415 27.78 -29.58 -1.55
N ARG A 416 28.41 -29.25 -2.68
CA ARG A 416 28.11 -28.03 -3.45
C ARG A 416 27.10 -28.27 -4.57
N TYR A 417 27.21 -29.41 -5.25
CA TYR A 417 26.32 -29.78 -6.36
C TYR A 417 26.01 -31.27 -6.33
N LEU A 418 24.79 -31.59 -6.74
CA LEU A 418 24.26 -32.95 -6.85
C LEU A 418 23.58 -33.12 -8.21
N LEU A 419 23.92 -34.19 -8.92
CA LEU A 419 23.26 -34.57 -10.18
C LEU A 419 22.94 -36.06 -10.16
N LEU A 420 21.81 -36.43 -10.74
CA LEU A 420 21.34 -37.80 -10.89
C LEU A 420 21.30 -38.15 -12.38
N SER A 421 21.60 -39.41 -12.72
CA SER A 421 21.45 -39.89 -14.09
C SER A 421 19.98 -40.00 -14.50
N SER A 422 19.71 -39.91 -15.80
CA SER A 422 18.35 -40.06 -16.37
C SER A 422 17.64 -41.36 -15.94
N ASN A 423 18.39 -42.46 -15.76
CA ASN A 423 17.88 -43.74 -15.26
C ASN A 423 18.05 -43.96 -13.75
N ALA A 424 18.50 -42.93 -13.03
CA ALA A 424 18.74 -42.93 -11.59
C ALA A 424 19.73 -43.99 -11.06
N LYS A 425 20.58 -44.57 -11.92
CA LYS A 425 21.63 -45.54 -11.51
C LYS A 425 22.93 -44.89 -11.07
N TYR A 426 23.23 -43.69 -11.53
CA TYR A 426 24.47 -42.99 -11.19
C TYR A 426 24.16 -41.61 -10.63
N MET A 427 25.07 -41.14 -9.78
CA MET A 427 24.94 -39.89 -9.07
C MET A 427 26.30 -39.18 -9.03
N ALA A 428 26.36 -37.94 -9.49
CA ALA A 428 27.55 -37.11 -9.36
C ALA A 428 27.40 -36.14 -8.18
N VAL A 429 28.44 -36.09 -7.37
CA VAL A 429 28.53 -35.24 -6.19
C VAL A 429 29.82 -34.44 -6.29
N LYS A 430 29.68 -33.12 -6.25
CA LYS A 430 30.81 -32.22 -6.09
C LYS A 430 30.79 -31.65 -4.69
N THR A 431 31.93 -31.77 -4.03
CA THR A 431 32.15 -31.20 -2.72
C THR A 431 32.98 -29.92 -2.84
N THR A 432 32.81 -29.01 -1.90
CA THR A 432 33.57 -27.76 -1.80
C THR A 432 35.06 -28.05 -1.66
N GLY A 433 35.90 -27.36 -2.43
CA GLY A 433 37.34 -27.42 -2.27
C GLY A 433 38.07 -28.65 -2.82
N ILE A 434 37.33 -29.61 -3.38
CA ILE A 434 37.93 -30.78 -4.03
C ILE A 434 37.85 -30.59 -5.54
N LYS A 435 38.99 -30.66 -6.25
CA LYS A 435 39.04 -30.48 -7.73
C LYS A 435 38.26 -31.57 -8.46
N GLU A 436 38.23 -32.78 -7.93
CA GLU A 436 37.51 -33.92 -8.51
C GLU A 436 36.01 -33.92 -8.17
N THR A 437 35.21 -34.40 -9.13
CA THR A 437 33.80 -34.75 -8.96
C THR A 437 33.71 -36.25 -8.69
N HIS A 438 32.99 -36.65 -7.65
CA HIS A 438 32.81 -38.04 -7.25
C HIS A 438 31.54 -38.62 -7.89
N PHE A 439 31.65 -39.80 -8.51
CA PHE A 439 30.54 -40.52 -9.12
C PHE A 439 30.20 -41.77 -8.32
N TYR A 440 28.96 -41.88 -7.88
CA TYR A 440 28.41 -43.00 -7.13
C TYR A 440 27.44 -43.80 -7.99
N LYS A 441 27.42 -45.13 -7.79
CA LYS A 441 26.46 -46.04 -8.39
C LYS A 441 25.42 -46.44 -7.36
N ILE A 442 24.15 -46.24 -7.71
CA ILE A 442 22.98 -46.58 -6.90
C ILE A 442 22.53 -47.98 -7.31
N ASN A 443 22.81 -48.95 -6.45
CA ASN A 443 22.28 -50.30 -6.53
C ASN A 443 21.01 -50.43 -5.70
N SER A 444 20.31 -51.57 -5.80
CA SER A 444 19.01 -51.78 -5.15
C SER A 444 18.99 -51.65 -3.63
N LYS A 445 20.15 -51.69 -2.95
CA LYS A 445 20.29 -51.52 -1.49
C LYS A 445 21.60 -50.84 -1.04
N ALA A 446 22.42 -50.33 -1.95
CA ALA A 446 23.73 -49.78 -1.61
C ALA A 446 24.12 -48.67 -2.60
N VAL A 447 24.90 -47.70 -2.11
CA VAL A 447 25.47 -46.62 -2.91
C VAL A 447 26.99 -46.72 -2.78
N GLU A 448 27.67 -46.96 -3.90
CA GLU A 448 29.12 -47.21 -3.93
C GLU A 448 29.82 -46.17 -4.80
N LEU A 449 30.97 -45.65 -4.33
CA LEU A 449 31.81 -44.78 -5.12
C LEU A 449 32.42 -45.57 -6.28
N THR A 450 32.16 -45.14 -7.51
CA THR A 450 32.62 -45.81 -8.74
C THR A 450 33.88 -45.17 -9.30
N ASN A 451 33.91 -43.83 -9.39
CA ASN A 451 35.01 -43.10 -9.99
C ASN A 451 35.09 -41.66 -9.45
N SER A 452 36.25 -41.03 -9.55
CA SER A 452 36.45 -39.60 -9.33
C SER A 452 37.17 -38.98 -10.52
N CYS A 453 36.68 -37.84 -11.01
CA CYS A 453 37.22 -37.22 -12.21
C CYS A 453 37.21 -35.70 -12.08
N VAL A 454 38.29 -35.05 -12.53
CA VAL A 454 38.34 -33.59 -12.68
C VAL A 454 37.47 -33.21 -13.87
N VAL A 455 36.36 -32.52 -13.58
CA VAL A 455 35.45 -31.94 -14.56
C VAL A 455 35.63 -30.43 -14.53
N ASN A 456 35.66 -29.81 -15.71
CA ASN A 456 35.74 -28.35 -15.82
C ASN A 456 34.53 -27.70 -15.15
N GLU A 457 34.78 -26.76 -14.25
CA GLU A 457 33.75 -26.07 -13.47
C GLU A 457 33.11 -24.93 -14.27
N PRO A 458 31.84 -24.59 -14.01
CA PRO A 458 30.92 -25.15 -12.99
C PRO A 458 30.18 -26.45 -13.40
N LEU A 459 29.75 -27.28 -12.43
CA LEU A 459 28.92 -28.50 -12.70
C LEU A 459 27.55 -28.21 -13.31
N THR A 460 27.14 -26.95 -13.41
CA THR A 460 26.03 -26.55 -14.27
C THR A 460 26.30 -26.82 -15.75
N CYS A 461 27.50 -27.27 -16.12
CA CYS A 461 27.88 -27.72 -17.45
C CYS A 461 27.90 -29.25 -17.59
N LEU A 462 27.49 -30.00 -16.56
CA LEU A 462 27.52 -31.46 -16.54
C LEU A 462 26.11 -32.06 -16.50
N ALA A 463 25.88 -33.12 -17.28
CA ALA A 463 24.67 -33.94 -17.25
C ALA A 463 25.04 -35.42 -17.39
N ILE A 464 24.20 -36.32 -16.87
CA ILE A 464 24.45 -37.76 -16.92
C ILE A 464 23.25 -38.45 -17.59
N HIS A 465 23.47 -38.97 -18.79
CA HIS A 465 22.50 -39.80 -19.50
C HIS A 465 22.91 -41.25 -19.36
N ASP A 466 22.11 -42.05 -18.66
CA ASP A 466 22.43 -43.45 -18.36
C ASP A 466 23.83 -43.64 -17.72
N ASN A 467 24.82 -44.09 -18.49
CA ASN A 467 26.23 -44.28 -18.09
C ASN A 467 27.18 -43.27 -18.75
N THR A 468 26.63 -42.29 -19.47
CA THR A 468 27.36 -41.34 -20.29
C THR A 468 27.29 -39.95 -19.67
N ILE A 469 28.45 -39.38 -19.38
CA ILE A 469 28.63 -38.02 -18.88
C ILE A 469 28.76 -37.08 -20.07
N LEU A 470 27.99 -36.01 -20.04
CA LEU A 470 28.04 -34.90 -20.98
C LEU A 470 28.60 -33.70 -20.23
N ASN A 471 29.79 -33.25 -20.62
CA ASN A 471 30.45 -32.09 -20.03
C ASN A 471 30.64 -31.00 -21.09
N LEU A 472 30.01 -29.84 -20.90
CA LEU A 472 30.07 -28.69 -21.78
C LEU A 472 31.33 -27.86 -21.49
N ASN A 473 32.21 -27.77 -22.48
CA ASN A 473 33.39 -26.93 -22.47
C ASN A 473 33.13 -25.67 -23.30
N THR A 474 33.12 -24.52 -22.65
CA THR A 474 32.98 -23.21 -23.30
C THR A 474 34.29 -22.43 -23.23
N ASN A 475 34.77 -21.93 -24.36
CA ASN A 475 35.89 -21.01 -24.42
C ASN A 475 35.47 -19.75 -25.18
N PHE A 476 35.23 -18.65 -24.45
CA PHE A 476 34.89 -17.35 -25.00
C PHE A 476 36.04 -16.36 -24.78
N CYS A 477 36.64 -15.89 -25.86
CA CYS A 477 37.72 -14.92 -25.93
C CYS A 477 37.27 -13.66 -26.70
N GLU A 478 37.96 -12.54 -26.51
CA GLU A 478 37.76 -11.32 -27.32
C GLU A 478 38.03 -11.57 -28.81
N ASN A 479 38.92 -12.53 -29.11
CA ASN A 479 39.20 -12.93 -30.47
C ASN A 479 38.16 -13.95 -30.95
N ILE A 480 37.14 -13.46 -31.66
CA ILE A 480 35.94 -14.21 -32.11
C ILE A 480 36.31 -15.53 -32.81
N GLU A 481 37.42 -15.57 -33.55
CA GLU A 481 37.89 -16.78 -34.24
C GLU A 481 38.30 -17.93 -33.32
N LYS A 482 38.67 -17.62 -32.06
CA LYS A 482 39.07 -18.60 -31.05
C LYS A 482 37.91 -19.09 -30.17
N ASN A 483 36.71 -18.54 -30.35
CA ASN A 483 35.54 -18.97 -29.58
C ASN A 483 35.14 -20.39 -29.99
N SER A 484 35.01 -21.26 -29.00
CA SER A 484 34.60 -22.65 -29.22
C SER A 484 33.69 -23.13 -28.10
N VAL A 485 32.64 -23.84 -28.51
CA VAL A 485 31.72 -24.53 -27.61
C VAL A 485 31.72 -25.99 -28.01
N SER A 486 32.10 -26.86 -27.08
CA SER A 486 32.19 -28.29 -27.34
C SER A 486 31.64 -29.10 -26.18
N ILE A 487 31.05 -30.26 -26.46
CA ILE A 487 30.58 -31.20 -25.44
C ILE A 487 31.53 -32.39 -25.46
N SER A 488 32.25 -32.58 -24.36
CA SER A 488 33.00 -33.81 -24.09
C SER A 488 32.06 -34.88 -23.54
N ILE A 489 32.04 -36.04 -24.19
CA ILE A 489 31.20 -37.18 -23.86
C ILE A 489 32.12 -38.32 -23.41
N PHE A 490 31.90 -38.86 -22.22
CA PHE A 490 32.69 -39.98 -21.71
C PHE A 490 31.85 -40.86 -20.79
N ASN A 491 32.29 -42.09 -20.53
CA ASN A 491 31.59 -43.02 -19.65
C ASN A 491 31.95 -42.78 -18.17
N VAL A 492 30.99 -42.98 -17.25
CA VAL A 492 31.23 -42.83 -15.80
C VAL A 492 32.35 -43.76 -15.32
N GLU A 493 32.32 -45.02 -15.78
CA GLU A 493 33.28 -46.07 -15.37
C GLU A 493 34.68 -45.89 -15.99
N GLU A 494 34.77 -45.29 -17.19
CA GLU A 494 36.05 -45.09 -17.91
C GLU A 494 36.76 -43.78 -17.53
N GLY A 495 36.03 -42.84 -16.93
CA GLY A 495 36.52 -41.50 -16.59
C GLY A 495 36.84 -40.65 -17.83
N ASN A 496 37.45 -39.49 -17.62
CA ASN A 496 37.79 -38.53 -18.68
C ASN A 496 39.10 -38.88 -19.43
N THR A 497 39.38 -40.18 -19.63
CA THR A 497 40.65 -40.62 -20.22
C THR A 497 40.68 -40.52 -21.74
N ASN A 498 39.53 -40.69 -22.42
CA ASN A 498 39.36 -40.53 -23.88
C ASN A 498 37.95 -40.00 -24.23
N PRO A 499 37.64 -38.71 -23.99
CA PRO A 499 36.32 -38.16 -24.28
C PRO A 499 36.08 -38.01 -25.79
N THR A 500 34.89 -38.38 -26.27
CA THR A 500 34.42 -37.98 -27.60
C THR A 500 33.98 -36.52 -27.56
N ILE A 501 34.56 -35.69 -28.43
CA ILE A 501 34.30 -34.25 -28.45
C ILE A 501 33.32 -33.92 -29.58
N TYR A 502 32.14 -33.42 -29.22
CA TYR A 502 31.18 -32.86 -30.16
C TYR A 502 31.35 -31.34 -30.24
N GLN A 503 31.68 -30.81 -31.42
CA GLN A 503 31.81 -29.37 -31.64
C GLN A 503 30.46 -28.78 -32.02
N ILE A 504 30.00 -27.75 -31.31
CA ILE A 504 28.79 -27.01 -31.66
C ILE A 504 29.19 -25.87 -32.58
N ASP A 505 28.57 -25.78 -33.77
CA ASP A 505 28.82 -24.65 -34.68
C ASP A 505 28.19 -23.36 -34.12
N PHE A 506 29.00 -22.64 -33.36
CA PHE A 506 28.63 -21.39 -32.70
C PHE A 506 29.13 -20.15 -33.47
N LYS A 507 29.87 -20.35 -34.58
CA LYS A 507 30.62 -19.29 -35.27
C LYS A 507 29.74 -18.37 -36.10
N SER A 508 28.63 -18.88 -36.64
CA SER A 508 27.70 -18.10 -37.47
C SER A 508 26.96 -16.99 -36.69
N LEU A 509 26.75 -17.16 -35.37
CA LEU A 509 26.01 -16.20 -34.53
C LEU A 509 26.88 -15.11 -33.86
N ILE A 510 28.18 -15.34 -33.60
CA ILE A 510 29.02 -14.42 -32.80
C ILE A 510 29.47 -13.16 -33.55
N SER A 511 29.34 -13.11 -34.89
CA SER A 511 29.95 -12.03 -35.71
C SER A 511 29.54 -10.58 -35.33
N LYS A 512 28.60 -10.38 -34.39
CA LYS A 512 28.10 -9.06 -33.95
C LYS A 512 28.01 -8.83 -32.43
N GLN A 513 28.41 -9.75 -31.54
CA GLN A 513 28.10 -9.59 -30.09
C GLN A 513 29.28 -9.91 -29.16
N SER A 514 29.46 -9.05 -28.13
CA SER A 514 30.67 -8.96 -27.31
C SER A 514 30.66 -9.78 -26.00
N SER A 515 29.58 -10.47 -25.65
CA SER A 515 29.52 -11.32 -24.45
C SER A 515 28.45 -12.41 -24.55
N VAL A 516 28.84 -13.68 -24.43
CA VAL A 516 27.95 -14.86 -24.40
C VAL A 516 28.04 -15.50 -23.01
N LYS A 517 26.90 -15.80 -22.39
CA LYS A 517 26.83 -16.46 -21.06
C LYS A 517 25.94 -17.69 -21.12
N LEU A 518 26.37 -18.81 -20.54
CA LEU A 518 25.51 -20.00 -20.36
C LEU A 518 24.43 -19.72 -19.30
N ILE A 519 23.19 -20.08 -19.59
CA ILE A 519 22.05 -19.93 -18.67
C ILE A 519 21.59 -21.27 -18.14
N SER A 520 21.37 -22.24 -19.04
CA SER A 520 20.87 -23.55 -18.69
C SER A 520 21.54 -24.63 -19.52
N PHE A 521 21.84 -25.74 -18.86
CA PHE A 521 22.28 -27.01 -19.43
C PHE A 521 21.50 -28.09 -18.69
N ASP A 522 20.35 -28.47 -19.23
CA ASP A 522 19.36 -29.30 -18.56
C ASP A 522 19.10 -30.58 -19.34
N LEU A 523 19.12 -31.72 -18.66
CA LEU A 523 18.83 -33.02 -19.24
C LEU A 523 17.59 -33.60 -18.57
N ASN A 524 16.57 -33.92 -19.36
CA ASN A 524 15.40 -34.65 -18.89
C ASN A 524 15.12 -35.84 -19.81
N ALA A 525 15.03 -37.04 -19.23
CA ALA A 525 14.99 -38.31 -19.95
C ALA A 525 16.10 -38.45 -21.00
N HIS A 526 15.80 -38.22 -22.28
CA HIS A 526 16.73 -38.32 -23.41
C HIS A 526 17.07 -36.97 -24.06
N PHE A 527 16.50 -35.86 -23.59
CA PHE A 527 16.61 -34.56 -24.25
C PHE A 527 17.46 -33.59 -23.44
N LEU A 528 18.50 -33.05 -24.08
CA LEU A 528 19.41 -32.07 -23.52
C LEU A 528 19.10 -30.68 -24.10
N LEU A 529 18.80 -29.73 -23.22
CA LEU A 529 18.59 -28.33 -23.52
C LEU A 529 19.84 -27.51 -23.15
N ILE A 530 20.29 -26.67 -24.07
CA ILE A 530 21.38 -25.71 -23.84
C ILE A 530 20.88 -24.32 -24.21
N ILE A 531 20.98 -23.36 -23.28
CA ILE A 531 20.60 -21.96 -23.54
C ILE A 531 21.77 -21.01 -23.24
N PHE A 532 22.06 -20.14 -24.20
CA PHE A 532 23.01 -19.05 -24.09
C PHE A 532 22.31 -17.69 -24.10
N SER A 533 22.74 -16.78 -23.23
CA SER A 533 22.38 -15.36 -23.26
C SER A 533 23.36 -14.61 -24.14
N THR A 534 22.82 -13.69 -24.93
CA THR A 534 23.57 -12.57 -25.51
C THR A 534 23.05 -11.25 -24.91
N GLN A 535 23.54 -10.09 -25.34
CA GLN A 535 23.11 -8.79 -24.80
C GLN A 535 21.63 -8.48 -25.04
N SER A 536 21.02 -9.04 -26.09
CA SER A 536 19.64 -8.71 -26.49
C SER A 536 18.77 -9.94 -26.82
N THR A 537 19.35 -11.12 -27.01
CA THR A 537 18.63 -12.33 -27.42
C THR A 537 19.13 -13.57 -26.69
N TYR A 538 18.27 -14.59 -26.60
CA TYR A 538 18.62 -15.91 -26.09
C TYR A 538 18.71 -16.89 -27.24
N ILE A 539 19.72 -17.78 -27.20
CA ILE A 539 19.95 -18.82 -28.19
C ILE A 539 19.79 -20.17 -27.51
N TYR A 540 18.98 -21.07 -28.06
CA TYR A 540 18.84 -22.41 -27.51
C TYR A 540 19.12 -23.53 -28.53
N PHE A 541 19.56 -24.66 -27.98
CA PHE A 541 19.81 -25.92 -28.68
C PHE A 541 19.13 -27.06 -27.93
N VAL A 542 18.53 -27.98 -28.67
CA VAL A 542 17.93 -29.21 -28.13
C VAL A 542 18.57 -30.41 -28.82
N PHE A 543 19.18 -31.28 -28.03
CA PHE A 543 19.80 -32.52 -28.51
C PHE A 543 19.05 -33.74 -27.97
N GLU A 544 18.92 -34.76 -28.81
CA GLU A 544 18.58 -36.12 -28.39
C GLU A 544 19.89 -36.84 -28.03
N VAL A 545 19.97 -37.35 -26.81
CA VAL A 545 21.10 -38.14 -26.34
C VAL A 545 20.84 -39.61 -26.64
N LYS A 546 21.64 -40.18 -27.54
CA LYS A 546 21.69 -41.62 -27.83
C LYS A 546 22.96 -42.19 -27.19
N THR A 547 23.01 -43.51 -26.99
CA THR A 547 24.16 -44.17 -26.37
C THR A 547 25.47 -43.79 -27.09
N LYS A 548 26.28 -42.93 -26.46
CA LYS A 548 27.54 -42.34 -26.95
C LYS A 548 27.45 -41.37 -28.16
N SER A 549 26.28 -40.87 -28.52
CA SER A 549 26.14 -39.86 -29.59
C SER A 549 25.09 -38.78 -29.27
N LEU A 550 25.32 -37.58 -29.79
CA LEU A 550 24.40 -36.45 -29.69
C LEU A 550 23.79 -36.19 -31.07
N GLN A 551 22.46 -36.17 -31.16
CA GLN A 551 21.75 -35.76 -32.36
C GLN A 551 21.07 -34.41 -32.10
N LEU A 552 21.38 -33.41 -32.92
CA LEU A 552 20.72 -32.11 -32.84
C LEU A 552 19.28 -32.21 -33.38
N ILE A 553 18.29 -31.85 -32.57
CA ILE A 553 16.87 -31.83 -32.97
C ILE A 553 16.50 -30.43 -33.49
N THR A 554 16.87 -29.39 -32.74
CA THR A 554 16.51 -28.01 -33.03
C THR A 554 17.60 -27.10 -32.48
N GLY A 555 17.95 -26.05 -33.23
CA GLY A 555 18.98 -25.08 -32.85
C GLY A 555 19.99 -24.82 -33.98
N PRO A 556 20.63 -23.64 -34.05
CA PRO A 556 20.44 -22.50 -33.15
C PRO A 556 19.13 -21.76 -33.43
N GLU A 557 18.24 -21.71 -32.44
CA GLU A 557 17.00 -20.93 -32.49
C GLU A 557 17.10 -19.77 -31.50
N THR A 558 16.48 -18.65 -31.82
CA THR A 558 16.57 -17.43 -30.99
C THR A 558 15.21 -16.96 -30.52
N PHE A 559 15.15 -16.47 -29.28
CA PHE A 559 13.97 -15.80 -28.73
C PHE A 559 14.37 -14.59 -27.90
N GLU A 560 13.45 -13.64 -27.77
CA GLU A 560 13.66 -12.40 -27.02
C GLU A 560 12.89 -12.42 -25.70
N CYS A 561 13.54 -11.97 -24.62
CA CYS A 561 12.89 -11.71 -23.34
C CYS A 561 13.30 -10.33 -22.85
N ARG A 562 12.39 -9.65 -22.15
CA ARG A 562 12.63 -8.27 -21.69
C ARG A 562 13.62 -8.24 -20.53
N LYS A 563 13.72 -9.36 -19.80
CA LYS A 563 14.49 -9.46 -18.55
C LYS A 563 15.36 -10.72 -18.52
N SER A 564 16.28 -10.77 -17.55
CA SER A 564 17.26 -11.85 -17.42
C SER A 564 16.60 -13.16 -16.99
N ILE A 565 16.86 -14.24 -17.72
CA ILE A 565 16.42 -15.59 -17.37
C ILE A 565 17.43 -16.22 -16.40
N LYS A 566 16.96 -16.77 -15.27
CA LYS A 566 17.84 -17.43 -14.28
C LYS A 566 18.11 -18.90 -14.63
N ASN A 567 17.08 -19.67 -15.00
CA ASN A 567 17.19 -21.09 -15.34
C ASN A 567 16.01 -21.51 -16.23
N ALA A 568 16.19 -22.55 -17.04
CA ALA A 568 15.18 -23.14 -17.91
C ALA A 568 15.23 -24.67 -17.83
N LYS A 569 14.07 -25.32 -17.88
CA LYS A 569 13.92 -26.78 -17.75
C LYS A 569 13.15 -27.37 -18.92
N ILE A 570 13.60 -28.50 -19.46
CA ILE A 570 12.96 -29.20 -20.58
C ILE A 570 12.04 -30.33 -20.09
N ASN A 571 10.94 -30.58 -20.80
CA ASN A 571 10.07 -31.71 -20.49
C ASN A 571 10.67 -33.06 -20.99
N PHE A 572 10.13 -34.18 -20.51
CA PHE A 572 10.71 -35.50 -20.80
C PHE A 572 10.58 -35.94 -22.27
N LYS A 573 9.68 -35.33 -23.05
CA LYS A 573 9.53 -35.58 -24.51
C LYS A 573 10.32 -34.63 -25.40
N GLY A 574 10.97 -33.61 -24.83
CA GLY A 574 11.68 -32.60 -25.61
C GLY A 574 10.79 -31.72 -26.50
N THR A 575 9.50 -31.60 -26.17
CA THR A 575 8.52 -30.81 -26.94
C THR A 575 8.38 -29.39 -26.40
N LEU A 576 8.55 -29.20 -25.08
CA LEU A 576 8.39 -27.93 -24.39
C LEU A 576 9.57 -27.68 -23.44
N PHE A 577 9.96 -26.42 -23.27
CA PHE A 577 10.77 -26.00 -22.13
C PHE A 577 10.14 -24.79 -21.44
N ALA A 578 10.33 -24.70 -20.12
CA ALA A 578 9.78 -23.65 -19.27
C ALA A 578 10.89 -22.88 -18.56
N PHE A 579 10.69 -21.59 -18.36
CA PHE A 579 11.58 -20.73 -17.57
C PHE A 579 10.79 -19.64 -16.85
N VAL A 580 11.43 -19.03 -15.85
CA VAL A 580 10.83 -17.89 -15.13
C VAL A 580 11.46 -16.58 -15.58
N GLU A 581 10.60 -15.61 -15.88
CA GLU A 581 10.93 -14.22 -16.18
C GLU A 581 10.26 -13.32 -15.15
N GLU A 582 10.97 -13.00 -14.06
CA GLU A 582 10.43 -12.28 -12.88
C GLU A 582 9.14 -12.87 -12.30
N LYS A 583 7.98 -12.27 -12.64
CA LYS A 583 6.64 -12.62 -12.20
C LYS A 583 5.87 -13.43 -13.25
N ASN A 584 6.55 -13.93 -14.27
CA ASN A 584 5.92 -14.69 -15.34
C ASN A 584 6.59 -16.05 -15.48
N ILE A 585 5.77 -17.08 -15.68
CA ILE A 585 6.25 -18.35 -16.21
C ILE A 585 6.05 -18.35 -17.71
N ALA A 586 7.13 -18.61 -18.43
CA ALA A 586 7.14 -18.70 -19.86
C ALA A 586 7.38 -20.14 -20.30
N VAL A 587 6.64 -20.57 -21.31
CA VAL A 587 6.81 -21.88 -21.95
C VAL A 587 7.03 -21.68 -23.44
N VAL A 588 8.02 -22.38 -23.98
CA VAL A 588 8.38 -22.34 -25.40
C VAL A 588 8.17 -23.72 -26.01
N LYS A 589 7.54 -23.74 -27.18
CA LYS A 589 7.38 -24.95 -27.99
C LYS A 589 8.56 -25.13 -28.93
N ILE A 590 9.22 -26.27 -28.79
CA ILE A 590 10.40 -26.63 -29.57
C ILE A 590 9.93 -27.00 -31.00
N GLY A 591 10.55 -26.37 -32.00
CA GLY A 591 10.21 -26.54 -33.42
C GLY A 591 9.41 -25.38 -34.02
N SER A 592 8.37 -24.86 -33.34
CA SER A 592 7.61 -23.68 -33.80
C SER A 592 8.14 -22.36 -33.22
N ASN A 593 8.94 -22.41 -32.15
CA ASN A 593 9.47 -21.25 -31.43
C ASN A 593 8.36 -20.30 -30.90
N GLU A 594 7.17 -20.84 -30.63
CA GLU A 594 6.06 -20.11 -30.02
C GLU A 594 6.31 -19.93 -28.52
N LEU A 595 6.30 -18.68 -28.05
CA LEU A 595 6.53 -18.29 -26.66
C LEU A 595 5.23 -17.82 -26.02
N MET A 596 4.81 -18.49 -24.95
CA MET A 596 3.65 -18.11 -24.15
C MET A 596 4.05 -17.75 -22.74
N LYS A 597 3.37 -16.76 -22.15
CA LYS A 597 3.65 -16.27 -20.80
C LYS A 597 2.38 -16.29 -19.95
N LEU A 598 2.52 -16.67 -18.69
CA LEU A 598 1.46 -16.66 -17.69
C LEU A 598 1.92 -15.82 -16.49
N GLU A 599 1.15 -14.78 -16.15
CA GLU A 599 1.39 -14.00 -14.95
C GLU A 599 1.12 -14.85 -13.71
N CYS A 600 2.13 -14.99 -12.87
CA CYS A 600 2.09 -15.71 -11.62
C CYS A 600 2.79 -14.81 -10.60
N ASN A 601 2.15 -14.39 -9.51
CA ASN A 601 2.81 -13.54 -8.52
C ASN A 601 3.97 -14.31 -7.85
N ILE A 602 5.14 -14.28 -8.46
CA ILE A 602 6.28 -15.10 -8.08
C ILE A 602 7.22 -14.29 -7.19
N ASP A 603 7.65 -14.89 -6.08
CA ASP A 603 8.62 -14.33 -5.14
C ASP A 603 10.04 -14.33 -5.76
N GLU A 604 10.94 -13.47 -5.27
CA GLU A 604 12.32 -13.42 -5.78
C GLU A 604 13.12 -14.73 -5.60
N ASN A 605 12.72 -15.55 -4.61
CA ASN A 605 13.35 -16.81 -4.20
C ASN A 605 12.47 -18.03 -4.55
N ILE A 606 12.33 -18.30 -5.83
CA ILE A 606 11.55 -19.44 -6.35
C ILE A 606 12.32 -20.74 -6.15
N SER A 607 11.60 -21.82 -5.84
CA SER A 607 12.13 -23.16 -6.05
C SER A 607 12.42 -23.41 -7.54
N PRO A 608 13.28 -24.38 -7.89
CA PRO A 608 13.41 -24.82 -9.28
C PRO A 608 12.05 -25.28 -9.85
N LEU A 609 11.90 -25.13 -11.17
CA LEU A 609 10.76 -25.66 -11.93
C LEU A 609 10.88 -27.18 -12.07
N PHE A 610 9.77 -27.90 -11.94
CA PHE A 610 9.73 -29.35 -12.17
C PHE A 610 8.64 -29.71 -13.17
N TRP A 611 9.05 -30.36 -14.27
CA TRP A 611 8.13 -31.00 -15.20
C TRP A 611 7.66 -32.34 -14.64
N ALA A 612 6.42 -32.72 -14.95
CA ALA A 612 5.93 -34.06 -14.66
C ALA A 612 6.74 -35.09 -15.47
N GLN A 613 7.21 -36.15 -14.80
CA GLN A 613 8.02 -37.20 -15.44
C GLN A 613 7.22 -38.08 -16.40
N ASN A 614 5.90 -38.18 -16.18
CA ASN A 614 5.01 -39.05 -16.93
C ASN A 614 3.97 -38.31 -17.80
N GLU A 615 3.93 -36.97 -17.71
CA GLU A 615 2.99 -36.11 -18.44
C GLU A 615 3.67 -34.82 -18.95
N GLU A 616 3.60 -34.56 -20.25
CA GLU A 616 4.50 -33.58 -20.89
C GLU A 616 4.02 -32.13 -20.79
N ARG A 617 2.77 -31.95 -20.34
CA ARG A 617 2.03 -30.67 -20.34
C ARG A 617 1.95 -30.00 -18.97
N LEU A 618 2.39 -30.67 -17.91
CA LEU A 618 2.27 -30.21 -16.53
C LEU A 618 3.64 -29.82 -15.98
N VAL A 619 3.71 -28.60 -15.43
CA VAL A 619 4.87 -28.07 -14.73
C VAL A 619 4.44 -27.50 -13.40
N CYS A 620 5.22 -27.72 -12.34
CA CYS A 620 4.96 -27.14 -11.04
C CYS A 620 6.15 -26.36 -10.51
N PHE A 621 5.85 -25.41 -9.63
CA PHE A 621 6.83 -24.61 -8.90
C PHE A 621 6.28 -24.24 -7.54
N LYS A 622 7.18 -23.98 -6.59
CA LYS A 622 6.84 -23.56 -5.23
C LYS A 622 7.24 -22.10 -5.01
N ASN A 623 6.28 -21.30 -4.57
CA ASN A 623 6.49 -20.01 -3.93
C ASN A 623 6.56 -20.18 -2.40
N SER A 624 6.83 -19.11 -1.66
CA SER A 624 7.09 -19.19 -0.21
C SER A 624 6.02 -19.99 0.55
N ASN A 625 4.74 -19.83 0.18
CA ASN A 625 3.61 -20.39 0.93
C ASN A 625 2.72 -21.35 0.13
N TYR A 626 2.94 -21.51 -1.18
CA TYR A 626 2.06 -22.30 -2.03
C TYR A 626 2.81 -22.94 -3.19
N VAL A 627 2.22 -24.03 -3.69
CA VAL A 627 2.68 -24.70 -4.91
C VAL A 627 1.65 -24.44 -5.98
N SER A 628 2.12 -24.01 -7.14
CA SER A 628 1.29 -23.75 -8.31
C SER A 628 1.63 -24.76 -9.39
N ILE A 629 0.59 -25.31 -10.01
CA ILE A 629 0.66 -26.24 -11.12
C ILE A 629 0.11 -25.54 -12.36
N ILE A 630 0.88 -25.55 -13.43
CA ILE A 630 0.51 -24.96 -14.71
C ILE A 630 0.32 -26.08 -15.72
N ILE A 631 -0.76 -25.97 -16.49
CA ILE A 631 -1.05 -26.83 -17.63
C ILE A 631 -0.83 -26.06 -18.93
N CYS A 632 -0.15 -26.70 -19.89
CA CYS A 632 0.10 -26.17 -21.23
C CYS A 632 -0.64 -27.00 -22.28
N SER A 633 -1.51 -26.38 -23.07
CA SER A 633 -2.07 -27.00 -24.28
C SER A 633 -1.05 -26.90 -25.41
N ILE A 634 -0.61 -28.04 -25.95
CA ILE A 634 0.42 -28.09 -27.00
C ILE A 634 -0.13 -27.64 -28.36
N GLU A 635 -1.40 -27.94 -28.66
CA GLU A 635 -2.02 -27.61 -29.94
C GLU A 635 -2.34 -26.12 -30.05
N GLU A 636 -2.98 -25.57 -29.02
CA GLU A 636 -3.40 -24.16 -28.97
C GLU A 636 -2.33 -23.23 -28.43
N MET A 637 -1.26 -23.77 -27.82
CA MET A 637 -0.27 -23.01 -27.07
C MET A 637 -0.92 -22.05 -26.08
N VAL A 638 -1.72 -22.60 -25.15
CA VAL A 638 -2.37 -21.83 -24.08
C VAL A 638 -1.87 -22.33 -22.73
N LEU A 639 -1.44 -21.41 -21.88
CA LEU A 639 -1.07 -21.66 -20.49
C LEU A 639 -2.25 -21.33 -19.57
N ARG A 640 -2.57 -22.26 -18.67
CA ARG A 640 -3.59 -22.05 -17.64
C ARG A 640 -3.05 -22.45 -16.27
N HIS A 641 -3.45 -21.72 -15.24
CA HIS A 641 -3.31 -22.18 -13.86
C HIS A 641 -4.23 -23.38 -13.67
N TYR A 642 -3.66 -24.53 -13.32
CA TYR A 642 -4.42 -25.76 -13.10
C TYR A 642 -4.88 -25.88 -11.64
N ASP A 643 -3.93 -25.74 -10.72
CA ASP A 643 -4.20 -25.87 -9.29
C ASP A 643 -3.17 -25.11 -8.46
N GLN A 644 -3.59 -24.66 -7.27
CA GLN A 644 -2.72 -24.00 -6.31
C GLN A 644 -3.13 -24.39 -4.89
N PHE A 645 -2.18 -24.90 -4.11
CA PHE A 645 -2.44 -25.30 -2.73
C PHE A 645 -1.38 -24.75 -1.76
N PRO A 646 -1.78 -24.42 -0.51
CA PRO A 646 -0.84 -23.93 0.48
C PRO A 646 0.10 -25.05 0.94
N THR A 647 1.36 -24.69 1.18
CA THR A 647 2.39 -25.60 1.70
C THR A 647 3.19 -24.94 2.80
N ASN A 648 3.76 -25.75 3.71
CA ASN A 648 4.62 -25.24 4.77
C ASN A 648 5.81 -24.46 4.20
N ILE A 649 6.16 -23.34 4.83
CA ILE A 649 7.26 -22.46 4.39
C ILE A 649 8.58 -23.26 4.33
N ASP A 650 8.82 -24.13 5.31
CA ASP A 650 10.02 -24.95 5.42
C ASP A 650 10.03 -26.22 4.53
N SER A 651 8.94 -26.54 3.80
CA SER A 651 8.96 -27.71 2.92
C SER A 651 9.79 -27.45 1.66
N MET A 652 10.46 -28.47 1.13
CA MET A 652 11.17 -28.38 -0.15
C MET A 652 10.41 -29.16 -1.21
N LEU A 653 10.12 -28.54 -2.36
CA LEU A 653 9.56 -29.23 -3.53
C LEU A 653 10.67 -30.05 -4.21
N ILE A 654 10.44 -31.35 -4.35
CA ILE A 654 11.44 -32.31 -4.86
C ILE A 654 11.16 -32.67 -6.32
N GLY A 655 9.90 -32.91 -6.68
CA GLY A 655 9.53 -33.38 -8.01
C GLY A 655 8.04 -33.66 -8.20
N LEU A 656 7.66 -33.92 -9.45
CA LEU A 656 6.30 -34.13 -9.92
C LEU A 656 6.20 -35.41 -10.76
N GLU A 657 5.29 -36.30 -10.37
CA GLU A 657 4.95 -37.53 -11.09
C GLU A 657 3.46 -37.77 -10.93
N VAL A 658 2.65 -37.39 -11.92
CA VAL A 658 1.17 -37.38 -11.80
C VAL A 658 0.66 -38.77 -11.43
N PRO A 659 -0.14 -38.93 -10.35
CA PRO A 659 -0.89 -37.90 -9.64
C PRO A 659 -0.18 -37.28 -8.42
N ASN A 660 1.10 -37.52 -8.22
CA ASN A 660 1.83 -37.27 -6.98
C ASN A 660 2.83 -36.11 -7.09
N ILE A 661 2.88 -35.30 -6.04
CA ILE A 661 3.89 -34.26 -5.83
C ILE A 661 4.67 -34.60 -4.58
N TYR A 662 5.99 -34.59 -4.68
CA TYR A 662 6.87 -35.01 -3.59
C TYR A 662 7.49 -33.81 -2.89
N PHE A 663 7.39 -33.82 -1.56
CA PHE A 663 7.91 -32.79 -0.66
C PHE A 663 8.83 -33.38 0.39
N PHE A 664 9.78 -32.55 0.84
CA PHE A 664 10.58 -32.83 2.03
C PHE A 664 10.19 -31.85 3.13
N GLU A 665 9.72 -32.34 4.27
CA GLU A 665 9.36 -31.50 5.42
C GLU A 665 10.57 -31.35 6.33
N GLY A 666 11.06 -30.12 6.49
CA GLY A 666 12.33 -29.81 7.15
C GLY A 666 12.40 -30.04 8.67
N ASN A 667 11.48 -30.79 9.28
CA ASN A 667 11.41 -31.03 10.73
C ASN A 667 11.49 -32.52 11.04
N ASP A 668 12.66 -33.04 11.48
CA ASP A 668 12.94 -34.36 12.08
C ASP A 668 12.42 -35.64 11.38
N SER A 669 11.53 -35.53 10.39
CA SER A 669 11.03 -36.62 9.58
C SER A 669 12.05 -36.91 8.49
N SER A 670 12.74 -38.04 8.63
CA SER A 670 13.47 -38.67 7.51
C SER A 670 12.52 -39.22 6.43
N GLU A 671 11.34 -38.63 6.24
CA GLU A 671 10.29 -39.14 5.36
C GLU A 671 9.93 -38.11 4.30
N ILE A 672 9.71 -38.60 3.08
CA ILE A 672 9.24 -37.79 1.95
C ILE A 672 7.72 -37.75 2.03
N SER A 673 7.16 -36.56 2.17
CA SER A 673 5.71 -36.39 2.12
C SER A 673 5.23 -36.32 0.67
N LYS A 674 4.01 -36.83 0.47
CA LYS A 674 3.42 -37.02 -0.85
C LYS A 674 2.06 -36.33 -0.87
N HIS A 675 1.91 -35.32 -1.72
CA HIS A 675 0.61 -34.72 -2.00
C HIS A 675 0.03 -35.36 -3.27
N THR A 676 -1.17 -35.93 -3.18
CA THR A 676 -1.82 -36.58 -4.33
C THR A 676 -2.88 -35.66 -4.89
N LEU A 677 -2.85 -35.42 -6.20
CA LEU A 677 -3.87 -34.71 -6.95
C LEU A 677 -5.15 -35.56 -6.94
N THR A 678 -6.11 -35.13 -6.12
CA THR A 678 -7.31 -35.92 -5.83
C THR A 678 -8.15 -36.21 -7.08
N GLU A 679 -8.07 -35.35 -8.12
CA GLU A 679 -8.79 -35.58 -9.38
C GLU A 679 -8.26 -36.80 -10.16
N PHE A 680 -7.01 -37.16 -9.94
CA PHE A 680 -6.32 -38.24 -10.64
C PHE A 680 -6.06 -39.48 -9.77
N GLU A 681 -6.50 -39.45 -8.51
CA GLU A 681 -6.26 -40.53 -7.56
C GLU A 681 -6.99 -41.83 -7.96
N GLY A 682 -6.23 -42.91 -8.10
CA GLY A 682 -6.76 -44.24 -8.43
C GLY A 682 -7.11 -44.45 -9.91
N LEU A 683 -6.80 -43.48 -10.79
CA LEU A 683 -6.96 -43.61 -12.24
C LEU A 683 -5.70 -44.19 -12.88
N SER A 684 -5.87 -44.89 -14.01
CA SER A 684 -4.73 -45.32 -14.82
C SER A 684 -4.09 -44.12 -15.55
N LEU A 685 -2.79 -44.19 -15.82
CA LEU A 685 -2.06 -43.14 -16.56
C LEU A 685 -2.70 -42.84 -17.93
N ALA A 686 -3.30 -43.85 -18.56
CA ALA A 686 -4.00 -43.69 -19.83
C ALA A 686 -5.30 -42.89 -19.69
N THR A 687 -6.04 -43.04 -18.58
CA THR A 687 -7.27 -42.28 -18.30
C THR A 687 -6.94 -40.86 -17.86
N ILE A 688 -5.89 -40.67 -17.04
CA ILE A 688 -5.36 -39.36 -16.68
C ILE A 688 -5.01 -38.57 -17.96
N LYS A 689 -4.32 -39.20 -18.92
CA LYS A 689 -4.00 -38.58 -20.21
C LYS A 689 -5.23 -38.11 -20.97
N VAL A 690 -6.28 -38.93 -21.05
CA VAL A 690 -7.55 -38.55 -21.71
C VAL A 690 -8.22 -37.36 -21.00
N MET A 691 -8.21 -37.34 -19.67
CA MET A 691 -8.74 -36.21 -18.91
C MET A 691 -7.94 -34.93 -19.14
N ILE A 692 -6.62 -35.02 -19.24
CA ILE A 692 -5.74 -33.89 -19.54
C ILE A 692 -5.88 -33.44 -21.00
N ASP A 693 -6.02 -34.36 -21.95
CA ASP A 693 -6.33 -34.06 -23.36
C ASP A 693 -7.58 -33.18 -23.44
N PHE A 694 -8.63 -33.59 -22.72
CA PHE A 694 -9.89 -32.85 -22.64
C PHE A 694 -9.77 -31.48 -21.97
N LEU A 695 -8.96 -31.35 -20.91
CA LEU A 695 -8.65 -30.05 -20.29
C LEU A 695 -7.98 -29.08 -21.27
N THR A 696 -7.24 -29.62 -22.24
CA THR A 696 -6.42 -28.85 -23.19
C THR A 696 -7.08 -28.57 -24.55
N SER A 697 -8.14 -29.29 -24.92
CA SER A 697 -8.85 -29.12 -26.20
C SER A 697 -10.00 -28.11 -26.12
N SER A 698 -10.10 -27.17 -27.07
CA SER A 698 -11.23 -26.22 -27.18
C SER A 698 -12.48 -26.81 -27.83
N SER A 699 -12.38 -27.88 -28.63
CA SER A 699 -13.53 -28.57 -29.23
C SER A 699 -14.00 -29.72 -28.34
N LEU A 700 -14.88 -29.43 -27.38
CA LEU A 700 -15.48 -30.45 -26.52
C LEU A 700 -16.50 -31.31 -27.29
N ASP A 701 -16.11 -32.51 -27.76
CA ASP A 701 -17.09 -33.57 -28.05
C ASP A 701 -17.22 -34.51 -26.85
N LEU A 702 -18.13 -34.12 -25.96
CA LEU A 702 -18.43 -34.83 -24.71
C LEU A 702 -18.79 -36.30 -24.92
N ASN A 703 -19.38 -36.63 -26.06
CA ASN A 703 -19.78 -38.01 -26.35
C ASN A 703 -18.59 -38.90 -26.66
N GLU A 704 -17.49 -38.35 -27.19
CA GLU A 704 -16.27 -39.09 -27.50
C GLU A 704 -15.46 -39.39 -26.24
N MET A 705 -15.36 -38.42 -25.32
CA MET A 705 -14.74 -38.63 -24.00
C MET A 705 -15.48 -39.70 -23.19
N ILE A 706 -16.82 -39.64 -23.18
CA ILE A 706 -17.63 -40.64 -22.47
C ILE A 706 -17.51 -42.02 -23.14
N LYS A 707 -17.52 -42.11 -24.48
CA LYS A 707 -17.30 -43.38 -25.19
C LYS A 707 -15.91 -43.96 -24.91
N THR A 708 -14.87 -43.14 -24.90
CA THR A 708 -13.49 -43.61 -24.67
C THR A 708 -13.28 -44.08 -23.24
N ILE A 709 -13.94 -43.46 -22.25
CA ILE A 709 -13.90 -43.91 -20.86
C ILE A 709 -14.81 -45.15 -20.65
N ASP A 710 -16.01 -45.16 -21.22
CA ASP A 710 -16.95 -46.30 -21.17
C ASP A 710 -16.32 -47.56 -21.81
N GLN A 711 -15.62 -47.41 -22.94
CA GLN A 711 -14.89 -48.51 -23.61
C GLN A 711 -13.76 -49.09 -22.76
N ARG A 712 -13.21 -48.33 -21.82
CA ARG A 712 -12.11 -48.76 -20.94
C ARG A 712 -12.59 -49.42 -19.65
N GLY A 713 -13.89 -49.40 -19.37
CA GLY A 713 -14.48 -50.07 -18.21
C GLY A 713 -14.21 -49.40 -16.85
N GLU A 714 -13.65 -48.18 -16.83
CA GLU A 714 -13.32 -47.42 -15.61
C GLU A 714 -14.45 -46.45 -15.19
N ASN A 715 -15.71 -46.88 -15.31
CA ASN A 715 -16.87 -46.07 -14.88
C ASN A 715 -17.10 -46.18 -13.38
N ASN A 716 -16.44 -45.32 -12.62
CA ASN A 716 -16.59 -45.24 -11.17
C ASN A 716 -17.29 -43.94 -10.74
N GLU A 717 -18.01 -43.95 -9.61
CA GLU A 717 -18.56 -42.73 -9.00
C GLU A 717 -17.45 -41.69 -8.73
N LYS A 718 -16.24 -42.17 -8.39
CA LYS A 718 -15.05 -41.31 -8.23
C LYS A 718 -14.69 -40.56 -9.50
N LEU A 719 -14.78 -41.19 -10.67
CA LEU A 719 -14.50 -40.54 -11.95
C LEU A 719 -15.50 -39.40 -12.21
N TRP A 720 -16.80 -39.65 -12.02
CA TRP A 720 -17.84 -38.63 -12.21
C TRP A 720 -17.72 -37.48 -11.21
N MET A 721 -17.32 -37.77 -9.97
CA MET A 721 -17.03 -36.75 -8.97
C MET A 721 -15.80 -35.90 -9.36
N ASN A 722 -14.74 -36.54 -9.88
CA ASN A 722 -13.54 -35.84 -10.34
C ASN A 722 -13.79 -35.04 -11.62
N LEU A 723 -14.61 -35.53 -12.55
CA LEU A 723 -15.08 -34.77 -13.71
C LEU A 723 -15.98 -33.59 -13.30
N ALA A 724 -16.80 -33.74 -12.25
CA ALA A 724 -17.57 -32.62 -11.69
C ALA A 724 -16.64 -31.55 -11.11
N ARG A 725 -15.58 -31.92 -10.37
CA ARG A 725 -14.56 -30.98 -9.88
C ARG A 725 -13.90 -30.21 -11.00
N ILE A 726 -13.45 -30.93 -12.03
CA ILE A 726 -12.85 -30.34 -13.22
C ILE A 726 -13.81 -29.39 -13.93
N SER A 727 -15.10 -29.76 -14.05
CA SER A 727 -16.10 -28.91 -14.71
C SER A 727 -16.28 -27.56 -14.00
N VAL A 728 -16.22 -27.53 -12.67
CA VAL A 728 -16.27 -26.29 -11.88
C VAL A 728 -15.06 -25.42 -12.18
N LYS A 729 -13.84 -25.99 -12.16
CA LYS A 729 -12.60 -25.27 -12.47
C LYS A 729 -12.60 -24.72 -13.91
N CYS A 730 -13.16 -25.46 -14.86
CA CYS A 730 -13.31 -25.02 -16.25
C CYS A 730 -14.49 -24.06 -16.48
N ARG A 731 -15.27 -23.72 -15.45
CA ARG A 731 -16.50 -22.92 -15.52
C ARG A 731 -17.56 -23.50 -16.49
N ASP A 732 -17.58 -24.81 -16.69
CA ASP A 732 -18.58 -25.51 -17.51
C ASP A 732 -19.68 -26.12 -16.64
N ILE A 733 -20.78 -25.37 -16.50
CA ILE A 733 -21.94 -25.79 -15.74
C ILE A 733 -22.69 -26.98 -16.34
N ASN A 734 -22.64 -27.15 -17.67
CA ASN A 734 -23.37 -28.23 -18.35
C ASN A 734 -22.73 -29.58 -18.05
N MET A 735 -21.40 -29.63 -18.08
CA MET A 735 -20.64 -30.82 -17.68
C MET A 735 -20.83 -31.15 -16.21
N GLY A 736 -20.84 -30.13 -15.35
CA GLY A 736 -21.18 -30.29 -13.94
C GLY A 736 -22.54 -30.95 -13.74
N LEU A 737 -23.59 -30.42 -14.39
CA LEU A 737 -24.95 -30.97 -14.32
C LEU A 737 -25.03 -32.40 -14.87
N TYR A 738 -24.30 -32.73 -15.94
CA TYR A 738 -24.21 -34.09 -16.47
C TYR A 738 -23.58 -35.06 -15.47
N CYS A 739 -22.45 -34.66 -14.87
CA CYS A 739 -21.77 -35.47 -13.85
C CYS A 739 -22.66 -35.69 -12.62
N MET A 740 -23.34 -34.65 -12.13
CA MET A 740 -24.27 -34.78 -11.00
C MET A 740 -25.48 -35.67 -11.34
N SER A 741 -25.93 -35.68 -12.60
CA SER A 741 -26.97 -36.60 -13.08
C SER A 741 -26.50 -38.06 -13.04
N LYS A 742 -25.25 -38.33 -13.46
CA LYS A 742 -24.64 -39.66 -13.37
C LYS A 742 -24.40 -40.12 -11.92
N LEU A 743 -24.06 -39.19 -11.03
CA LEU A 743 -23.97 -39.41 -9.59
C LEU A 743 -25.33 -39.56 -8.89
N LYS A 744 -26.45 -39.48 -9.63
CA LYS A 744 -27.83 -39.58 -9.12
C LYS A 744 -28.19 -38.51 -8.07
N ASN A 745 -27.49 -37.38 -8.05
CA ASN A 745 -27.71 -36.31 -7.08
C ASN A 745 -28.71 -35.27 -7.62
N ALA A 746 -29.99 -35.66 -7.66
CA ALA A 746 -31.06 -34.84 -8.23
C ALA A 746 -31.29 -33.51 -7.48
N ARG A 747 -30.96 -33.46 -6.17
CA ARG A 747 -31.09 -32.25 -5.34
C ARG A 747 -30.16 -31.15 -5.85
N VAL A 748 -28.88 -31.46 -6.04
CA VAL A 748 -27.89 -30.48 -6.53
C VAL A 748 -28.23 -30.02 -7.94
N VAL A 749 -28.65 -30.94 -8.83
CA VAL A 749 -29.10 -30.57 -10.19
C VAL A 749 -30.27 -29.60 -10.14
N LYS A 750 -31.23 -29.79 -9.23
CA LYS A 750 -32.36 -28.88 -9.04
C LYS A 750 -31.92 -27.53 -8.50
N ASP A 751 -31.06 -27.51 -7.48
CA ASP A 751 -30.60 -26.28 -6.82
C ASP A 751 -29.78 -25.43 -7.79
N VAL A 752 -28.85 -26.02 -8.54
CA VAL A 752 -28.06 -25.34 -9.58
C VAL A 752 -28.95 -24.79 -10.70
N LYS A 753 -29.94 -25.58 -11.18
CA LYS A 753 -30.88 -25.11 -12.21
C LYS A 753 -31.77 -23.97 -11.73
N LYS A 754 -32.23 -24.03 -10.47
CA LYS A 754 -33.02 -22.95 -9.87
C LYS A 754 -32.18 -21.68 -9.77
N GLU A 755 -30.94 -21.81 -9.34
CA GLU A 755 -30.02 -20.68 -9.22
C GLU A 755 -29.69 -20.04 -10.57
N LEU A 756 -29.60 -20.83 -11.64
CA LEU A 756 -29.41 -20.35 -13.01
C LEU A 756 -30.62 -19.54 -13.53
N VAL A 757 -31.81 -19.76 -12.96
CA VAL A 757 -33.05 -19.02 -13.31
C VAL A 757 -33.21 -17.77 -12.44
N ASP A 758 -32.90 -17.88 -11.15
CA ASP A 758 -33.08 -16.80 -10.16
C ASP A 758 -31.96 -15.74 -10.25
N SER A 759 -30.75 -16.13 -10.67
CA SER A 759 -29.60 -15.23 -10.81
C SER A 759 -29.13 -15.16 -12.27
N SER A 760 -28.89 -13.94 -12.77
CA SER A 760 -28.39 -13.74 -14.13
C SER A 760 -26.91 -14.11 -14.31
N SER A 761 -26.24 -14.59 -13.25
CA SER A 761 -24.81 -14.93 -13.25
C SER A 761 -24.58 -16.44 -13.20
N VAL A 762 -23.90 -16.98 -14.21
CA VAL A 762 -23.49 -18.40 -14.26
C VAL A 762 -22.58 -18.76 -13.08
N ASP A 763 -21.76 -17.81 -12.62
CA ASP A 763 -20.85 -17.97 -11.49
C ASP A 763 -21.59 -18.27 -10.17
N ALA A 764 -22.78 -17.69 -9.94
CA ALA A 764 -23.56 -17.99 -8.75
C ALA A 764 -24.07 -19.45 -8.77
N ALA A 765 -24.55 -19.92 -9.93
CA ALA A 765 -24.97 -21.32 -10.07
C ALA A 765 -23.78 -22.30 -10.01
N LEU A 766 -22.63 -21.94 -10.57
CA LEU A 766 -21.38 -22.70 -10.44
C LEU A 766 -20.90 -22.77 -8.99
N SER A 767 -21.08 -21.71 -8.19
CA SER A 767 -20.72 -21.73 -6.77
C SER A 767 -21.55 -22.76 -5.99
N VAL A 768 -22.85 -22.92 -6.32
CA VAL A 768 -23.70 -23.96 -5.73
C VAL A 768 -23.19 -25.35 -6.09
N LEU A 769 -22.76 -25.55 -7.33
CA LEU A 769 -22.13 -26.81 -7.73
C LEU A 769 -20.81 -27.04 -6.98
N ALA A 770 -19.95 -26.02 -6.89
CA ALA A 770 -18.65 -26.07 -6.21
C ALA A 770 -18.79 -26.46 -4.73
N MET A 771 -19.73 -25.82 -4.01
CA MET A 771 -20.05 -26.13 -2.61
C MET A 771 -20.44 -27.60 -2.42
N ASN A 772 -21.25 -28.15 -3.32
CA ASN A 772 -21.70 -29.55 -3.24
C ASN A 772 -20.61 -30.57 -3.62
N VAL A 773 -19.64 -30.16 -4.42
CA VAL A 773 -18.52 -31.00 -4.88
C VAL A 773 -17.32 -30.93 -3.90
N GLY A 774 -17.37 -30.01 -2.93
CA GLY A 774 -16.35 -29.82 -1.89
C GLY A 774 -15.23 -28.84 -2.27
N LEU A 775 -15.44 -28.01 -3.29
CA LEU A 775 -14.51 -26.97 -3.75
C LEU A 775 -14.86 -25.62 -3.11
N ASN A 776 -14.54 -25.46 -1.83
CA ASN A 776 -14.93 -24.29 -1.03
C ASN A 776 -14.19 -23.01 -1.45
N SER A 777 -12.91 -23.11 -1.81
CA SER A 777 -12.09 -21.99 -2.29
C SER A 777 -12.65 -21.40 -3.59
N GLU A 778 -12.95 -22.27 -4.55
CA GLU A 778 -13.51 -21.88 -5.84
C GLU A 778 -14.94 -21.36 -5.69
N ALA A 779 -15.72 -21.93 -4.76
CA ALA A 779 -17.04 -21.41 -4.42
C ALA A 779 -16.96 -19.95 -3.91
N GLU A 780 -15.98 -19.64 -3.06
CA GLU A 780 -15.75 -18.27 -2.56
C GLU A 780 -15.40 -17.30 -3.69
N GLU A 781 -14.48 -17.68 -4.59
CA GLU A 781 -14.09 -16.86 -5.74
C GLU A 781 -15.26 -16.60 -6.69
N LEU A 782 -16.04 -17.64 -7.00
CA LEU A 782 -17.22 -17.55 -7.86
C LEU A 782 -18.33 -16.70 -7.21
N LEU A 783 -18.50 -16.76 -5.89
CA LEU A 783 -19.44 -15.90 -5.18
C LEU A 783 -18.98 -14.44 -5.18
N LYS A 784 -17.68 -14.18 -5.01
CA LYS A 784 -17.10 -12.83 -5.16
C LYS A 784 -17.30 -12.28 -6.57
N SER A 785 -17.05 -13.07 -7.61
CA SER A 785 -17.25 -12.65 -9.01
C SER A 785 -18.72 -12.43 -9.36
N SER A 786 -19.64 -13.17 -8.72
CA SER A 786 -21.08 -12.98 -8.90
C SER A 786 -21.62 -11.63 -8.38
N GLY A 787 -20.85 -10.95 -7.53
CA GLY A 787 -21.25 -9.69 -6.88
C GLY A 787 -22.34 -9.82 -5.82
N ASN A 788 -22.80 -11.04 -5.50
CA ASN A 788 -23.88 -11.27 -4.55
C ASN A 788 -23.36 -11.47 -3.11
N GLN A 789 -23.12 -10.36 -2.42
CA GLN A 789 -22.59 -10.32 -1.05
C GLN A 789 -23.43 -11.10 -0.02
N LEU A 790 -24.75 -11.13 -0.18
CA LEU A 790 -25.65 -11.87 0.72
C LEU A 790 -25.40 -13.38 0.67
N LYS A 791 -25.17 -13.93 -0.53
CA LYS A 791 -24.86 -15.35 -0.69
C LYS A 791 -23.46 -15.68 -0.21
N LEU A 792 -22.50 -14.79 -0.46
CA LEU A 792 -21.14 -14.91 0.07
C LEU A 792 -21.13 -14.90 1.60
N SER A 793 -21.93 -14.04 2.24
CA SER A 793 -22.10 -14.05 3.69
C SER A 793 -22.69 -15.36 4.21
N LYS A 794 -23.76 -15.88 3.58
CA LYS A 794 -24.31 -17.19 3.93
C LYS A 794 -23.30 -18.32 3.79
N PHE A 795 -22.46 -18.28 2.76
CA PHE A 795 -21.37 -19.25 2.60
C PHE A 795 -20.38 -19.19 3.77
N TYR A 796 -19.92 -18.00 4.17
CA TYR A 796 -19.06 -17.86 5.34
C TYR A 796 -19.73 -18.31 6.64
N GLN A 797 -21.03 -18.05 6.81
CA GLN A 797 -21.80 -18.55 7.96
C GLN A 797 -21.81 -20.09 8.01
N THR A 798 -21.97 -20.78 6.86
CA THR A 798 -21.91 -22.26 6.82
C THR A 798 -20.52 -22.84 7.12
N GLN A 799 -19.46 -22.03 6.98
CA GLN A 799 -18.08 -22.41 7.31
C GLN A 799 -17.68 -21.98 8.74
N ASN A 800 -18.63 -21.44 9.53
CA ASN A 800 -18.38 -20.83 10.85
C ASN A 800 -17.39 -19.65 10.83
N GLU A 801 -17.22 -18.97 9.68
CA GLU A 801 -16.35 -17.80 9.52
C GLU A 801 -17.13 -16.48 9.71
N TRP A 802 -17.73 -16.29 10.89
CA TRP A 802 -18.65 -15.17 11.18
C TRP A 802 -18.05 -13.77 10.98
N ASN A 803 -16.76 -13.58 11.27
CA ASN A 803 -16.10 -12.28 11.08
C ASN A 803 -16.07 -11.88 9.60
N LYS A 804 -15.73 -12.81 8.70
CA LYS A 804 -15.77 -12.56 7.24
C LYS A 804 -17.20 -12.34 6.76
N ALA A 805 -18.17 -13.07 7.33
CA ALA A 805 -19.58 -12.90 7.02
C ALA A 805 -20.11 -11.49 7.34
N ILE A 806 -19.61 -10.86 8.42
CA ILE A 806 -19.96 -9.51 8.86
C ILE A 806 -19.31 -8.45 7.96
N GLU A 807 -18.03 -8.61 7.63
CA GLU A 807 -17.29 -7.67 6.76
C GLU A 807 -17.83 -7.61 5.33
N CYS A 808 -18.35 -8.74 4.84
CA CYS A 808 -18.84 -8.88 3.47
C CYS A 808 -20.15 -8.11 3.20
N VAL A 809 -20.89 -7.70 4.23
CA VAL A 809 -22.31 -7.34 4.11
C VAL A 809 -22.58 -5.85 4.36
N ASP A 810 -23.42 -5.26 3.50
CA ASP A 810 -23.90 -3.89 3.66
C ASP A 810 -24.64 -3.64 4.98
N LYS A 811 -24.64 -2.38 5.45
CA LYS A 811 -25.27 -1.95 6.70
C LYS A 811 -26.73 -2.40 6.87
N LEU A 812 -27.48 -2.54 5.78
CA LEU A 812 -28.89 -2.95 5.80
C LEU A 812 -29.04 -4.42 6.23
N ASN A 813 -28.15 -5.29 5.76
CA ASN A 813 -28.20 -6.73 5.98
C ASN A 813 -27.37 -7.16 7.20
N LEU A 814 -26.52 -6.28 7.73
CA LEU A 814 -25.68 -6.50 8.90
C LEU A 814 -26.49 -6.94 10.14
N LYS A 815 -27.69 -6.37 10.32
CA LYS A 815 -28.59 -6.72 11.44
C LYS A 815 -29.02 -8.19 11.39
N THR A 816 -29.28 -8.71 10.19
CA THR A 816 -29.65 -10.12 9.98
C THR A 816 -28.48 -11.03 10.34
N VAL A 817 -27.26 -10.69 9.90
CA VAL A 817 -26.05 -11.48 10.24
C VAL A 817 -25.78 -11.46 11.75
N TYR A 818 -25.95 -10.31 12.43
CA TYR A 818 -25.83 -10.25 13.88
C TYR A 818 -26.89 -11.09 14.61
N TYR A 819 -28.10 -11.17 14.08
CA TYR A 819 -29.14 -12.03 14.63
C TYR A 819 -28.80 -13.51 14.47
N ASP A 820 -28.36 -13.93 13.28
CA ASP A 820 -27.94 -15.32 13.03
C ASP A 820 -26.74 -15.70 13.89
N TYR A 821 -25.80 -14.77 14.11
CA TYR A 821 -24.65 -15.00 14.98
C TYR A 821 -25.02 -15.07 16.47
N ALA A 822 -25.96 -14.24 16.92
CA ALA A 822 -26.49 -14.32 18.28
C ALA A 822 -27.16 -15.67 18.55
N LYS A 823 -27.92 -16.19 17.57
CA LYS A 823 -28.51 -17.53 17.63
C LYS A 823 -27.47 -18.65 17.66
N TYR A 824 -26.38 -18.50 16.91
CA TYR A 824 -25.28 -19.45 16.97
C TYR A 824 -24.68 -19.52 18.38
N PHE A 825 -24.44 -18.38 19.05
CA PHE A 825 -23.98 -18.37 20.44
C PHE A 825 -25.01 -18.93 21.43
N GLU A 826 -26.31 -18.72 21.19
CA GLU A 826 -27.40 -19.29 21.99
C GLU A 826 -27.44 -20.83 21.89
N VAL A 827 -27.32 -21.38 20.68
CA VAL A 827 -27.56 -22.82 20.41
C VAL A 827 -26.29 -23.68 20.50
N GLU A 828 -25.18 -23.23 19.92
CA GLU A 828 -23.97 -24.06 19.76
C GLU A 828 -22.94 -23.84 20.87
N GLU A 829 -22.78 -22.60 21.37
CA GLU A 829 -21.75 -22.27 22.37
C GLU A 829 -22.27 -22.08 23.80
N GLU A 830 -23.59 -22.04 24.00
CA GLU A 830 -24.24 -21.71 25.29
C GLU A 830 -23.68 -20.42 25.95
N ASN A 831 -23.10 -19.51 25.16
CA ASN A 831 -22.44 -18.30 25.66
C ASN A 831 -23.42 -17.12 25.67
N LEU A 832 -24.15 -17.03 26.77
CA LEU A 832 -25.20 -16.06 27.00
C LEU A 832 -24.72 -14.60 26.89
N GLN A 833 -23.50 -14.30 27.34
CA GLN A 833 -22.99 -12.93 27.34
C GLN A 833 -22.75 -12.40 25.92
N GLU A 834 -22.14 -13.22 25.06
CA GLU A 834 -21.93 -12.85 23.66
C GLU A 834 -23.24 -12.88 22.87
N ALA A 835 -24.16 -13.82 23.16
CA ALA A 835 -25.49 -13.83 22.55
C ALA A 835 -26.24 -12.50 22.82
N ILE A 836 -26.27 -12.03 24.07
CA ILE A 836 -26.91 -10.74 24.45
C ILE A 836 -26.31 -9.58 23.65
N LYS A 837 -24.99 -9.49 23.59
CA LYS A 837 -24.25 -8.44 22.87
C LYS A 837 -24.58 -8.42 21.37
N TYR A 838 -24.72 -9.57 20.73
CA TYR A 838 -25.08 -9.62 19.31
C TYR A 838 -26.59 -9.41 19.06
N PHE A 839 -27.47 -9.81 19.99
CA PHE A 839 -28.88 -9.42 19.94
C PHE A 839 -29.07 -7.90 20.07
N GLU A 840 -28.29 -7.23 20.93
CA GLU A 840 -28.23 -5.76 21.01
C GLU A 840 -27.78 -5.13 19.70
N LYS A 841 -26.70 -5.65 19.09
CA LYS A 841 -26.23 -5.16 17.79
C LYS A 841 -27.24 -5.38 16.66
N SER A 842 -28.06 -6.42 16.73
CA SER A 842 -29.15 -6.66 15.77
C SER A 842 -30.36 -5.74 15.98
N GLY A 843 -30.51 -5.14 17.17
CA GLY A 843 -31.67 -4.35 17.58
C GLY A 843 -32.90 -5.17 17.97
N THR A 844 -32.71 -6.44 18.33
CA THR A 844 -33.79 -7.36 18.77
C THR A 844 -33.78 -7.63 20.28
N ASN A 845 -32.93 -6.92 21.02
CA ASN A 845 -32.76 -6.99 22.47
C ASN A 845 -34.05 -6.82 23.27
N VAL A 846 -35.01 -5.99 22.82
CA VAL A 846 -36.28 -5.77 23.54
C VAL A 846 -37.10 -7.05 23.70
N PHE A 847 -36.94 -8.02 22.79
CA PHE A 847 -37.71 -9.28 22.80
C PHE A 847 -36.84 -10.50 23.09
N GLU A 848 -35.70 -10.64 22.40
CA GLU A 848 -34.89 -11.85 22.48
C GLU A 848 -34.10 -11.95 23.80
N VAL A 849 -33.65 -10.82 24.37
CA VAL A 849 -32.87 -10.84 25.62
C VAL A 849 -33.76 -11.14 26.84
N PRO A 850 -34.94 -10.51 27.01
CA PRO A 850 -35.90 -10.96 28.02
C PRO A 850 -36.30 -12.42 27.84
N ARG A 851 -36.56 -12.89 26.61
CA ARG A 851 -36.84 -14.32 26.34
C ARG A 851 -35.71 -15.22 26.83
N LEU A 852 -34.46 -14.87 26.52
CA LEU A 852 -33.27 -15.65 26.88
C LEU A 852 -33.06 -15.71 28.40
N LEU A 853 -33.29 -14.60 29.11
CA LEU A 853 -32.99 -14.47 30.53
C LEU A 853 -34.15 -14.85 31.46
N PHE A 854 -35.37 -14.99 30.95
CA PHE A 854 -36.58 -15.24 31.75
C PHE A 854 -36.54 -16.58 32.52
N ASP A 855 -35.90 -17.59 31.94
CA ASP A 855 -35.83 -18.92 32.55
C ASP A 855 -34.65 -19.09 33.53
N MET A 856 -33.87 -18.02 33.80
CA MET A 856 -32.69 -18.08 34.68
C MET A 856 -32.98 -17.68 36.13
N ASP A 857 -32.35 -18.40 37.06
CA ASP A 857 -32.56 -18.37 38.52
C ASP A 857 -32.94 -16.99 39.10
N GLY A 858 -34.23 -16.82 39.39
CA GLY A 858 -34.79 -15.71 40.18
C GLY A 858 -34.97 -14.38 39.45
N ASN A 859 -34.86 -14.32 38.11
CA ASN A 859 -35.03 -13.10 37.30
C ASN A 859 -34.15 -11.91 37.72
N THR A 860 -33.11 -12.15 38.53
CA THR A 860 -32.22 -11.10 39.06
C THR A 860 -31.33 -10.52 37.97
N ILE A 861 -30.85 -11.38 37.06
CA ILE A 861 -30.06 -10.98 35.89
C ILE A 861 -30.92 -10.16 34.93
N LEU A 862 -32.17 -10.59 34.70
CA LEU A 862 -33.14 -9.87 33.88
C LEU A 862 -33.51 -8.51 34.48
N GLN A 863 -33.75 -8.45 35.79
CA GLN A 863 -34.01 -7.20 36.51
C GLN A 863 -32.86 -6.21 36.34
N ASN A 864 -31.62 -6.67 36.54
CA ASN A 864 -30.43 -5.84 36.36
C ASN A 864 -30.29 -5.39 34.91
N TYR A 865 -30.58 -6.25 33.93
CA TYR A 865 -30.53 -5.88 32.51
C TYR A 865 -31.56 -4.79 32.17
N CYS A 866 -32.81 -4.93 32.62
CA CYS A 866 -33.87 -3.96 32.35
C CYS A 866 -33.67 -2.61 33.08
N LEU A 867 -33.09 -2.61 34.29
CA LEU A 867 -33.00 -1.42 35.15
C LEU A 867 -31.63 -0.71 35.14
N ASN A 868 -30.60 -1.29 34.52
CA ASN A 868 -29.26 -0.70 34.52
C ASN A 868 -29.14 0.46 33.52
N ASP A 869 -28.68 1.61 34.01
CA ASP A 869 -28.58 2.83 33.22
C ASP A 869 -27.46 2.81 32.17
N ALA A 870 -26.48 1.91 32.28
CA ALA A 870 -25.23 1.96 31.53
C ALA A 870 -25.19 1.11 30.24
N LEU A 871 -26.17 0.24 29.98
CA LEU A 871 -26.01 -0.84 28.98
C LEU A 871 -26.58 -0.55 27.57
N THR A 872 -27.57 0.33 27.41
CA THR A 872 -28.24 0.56 26.11
C THR A 872 -28.09 2.00 25.60
N ALA A 873 -27.59 2.17 24.37
CA ALA A 873 -27.38 3.50 23.75
C ALA A 873 -28.69 4.17 23.27
N ASN A 874 -29.76 3.40 23.03
CA ASN A 874 -31.04 3.92 22.54
C ASN A 874 -32.04 4.12 23.70
N VAL A 875 -32.42 5.38 23.95
CA VAL A 875 -33.32 5.78 25.04
C VAL A 875 -34.71 5.17 24.89
N GLU A 876 -35.22 4.99 23.66
CA GLU A 876 -36.56 4.43 23.43
C GLU A 876 -36.65 2.93 23.73
N GLU A 877 -35.62 2.16 23.34
CA GLU A 877 -35.54 0.72 23.65
C GLU A 877 -35.42 0.50 25.15
N LYS A 878 -34.66 1.36 25.84
CA LYS A 878 -34.54 1.36 27.29
C LYS A 878 -35.88 1.59 27.97
N ARG A 879 -36.64 2.61 27.55
CA ARG A 879 -37.99 2.85 28.07
C ARG A 879 -38.90 1.64 27.89
N LYS A 880 -38.86 0.97 26.73
CA LYS A 880 -39.64 -0.26 26.47
C LYS A 880 -39.24 -1.43 27.37
N LEU A 881 -37.94 -1.62 27.64
CA LEU A 881 -37.46 -2.65 28.57
C LEU A 881 -37.90 -2.39 30.01
N ILE A 882 -37.78 -1.14 30.48
CA ILE A 882 -38.25 -0.75 31.84
C ILE A 882 -39.77 -0.86 31.93
N GLN A 883 -40.50 -0.49 30.87
CA GLN A 883 -41.96 -0.65 30.78
C GLN A 883 -42.36 -2.12 30.87
N TRP A 884 -41.67 -3.01 30.14
CA TRP A 884 -41.89 -4.45 30.21
C TRP A 884 -41.66 -4.98 31.64
N TRP A 885 -40.58 -4.54 32.31
CA TRP A 885 -40.32 -4.89 33.71
C TRP A 885 -41.42 -4.37 34.65
N GLY A 886 -41.89 -3.14 34.46
CA GLY A 886 -43.00 -2.58 35.23
C GLY A 886 -44.30 -3.36 35.06
N GLN A 887 -44.62 -3.77 33.84
CA GLN A 887 -45.78 -4.64 33.54
C GLN A 887 -45.63 -6.02 34.18
N TYR A 888 -44.42 -6.57 34.19
CA TYR A 888 -44.13 -7.82 34.89
C TYR A 888 -44.34 -7.67 36.41
N CYS A 889 -43.84 -6.60 37.04
CA CYS A 889 -44.10 -6.29 38.46
C CYS A 889 -45.60 -6.09 38.76
N GLU A 890 -46.34 -5.38 37.89
CA GLU A 890 -47.80 -5.22 38.02
C GLU A 890 -48.51 -6.58 37.97
N SER A 891 -48.08 -7.48 37.08
CA SER A 891 -48.63 -8.85 36.97
C SER A 891 -48.39 -9.70 38.23
N LEU A 892 -47.29 -9.45 38.95
CA LEU A 892 -46.98 -10.10 40.23
C LEU A 892 -47.72 -9.46 41.42
N GLY A 893 -48.39 -8.33 41.21
CA GLY A 893 -49.08 -7.56 42.25
C GLY A 893 -48.18 -6.61 43.05
N ASP A 894 -46.92 -6.41 42.64
CA ASP A 894 -46.03 -5.42 43.28
C ASP A 894 -46.27 -4.04 42.69
N VAL A 895 -47.25 -3.34 43.25
CA VAL A 895 -47.64 -1.98 42.85
C VAL A 895 -46.49 -0.99 43.05
N SER A 896 -45.67 -1.17 44.09
CA SER A 896 -44.61 -0.23 44.44
C SER A 896 -43.45 -0.27 43.44
N ALA A 897 -43.02 -1.47 43.05
CA ALA A 897 -42.00 -1.66 42.03
C ALA A 897 -42.52 -1.24 40.64
N ALA A 898 -43.77 -1.54 40.31
CA ALA A 898 -44.39 -1.14 39.05
C ALA A 898 -44.45 0.39 38.88
N LEU A 899 -44.88 1.13 39.92
CA LEU A 899 -44.90 2.60 39.90
C LEU A 899 -43.50 3.20 39.70
N ASN A 900 -42.50 2.70 40.43
CA ASN A 900 -41.10 3.13 40.27
C ASN A 900 -40.57 2.84 38.85
N SER A 901 -40.91 1.69 38.28
CA SER A 901 -40.54 1.36 36.89
C SER A 901 -41.25 2.24 35.87
N TYR A 902 -42.55 2.53 36.02
CA TYR A 902 -43.27 3.43 35.10
C TYR A 902 -42.78 4.87 35.21
N GLU A 903 -42.43 5.34 36.41
CA GLU A 903 -41.81 6.64 36.61
C GLU A 903 -40.44 6.72 35.89
N LYS A 904 -39.58 5.71 36.07
CA LYS A 904 -38.29 5.61 35.36
C LYS A 904 -38.42 5.46 33.85
N ALA A 905 -39.48 4.81 33.36
CA ALA A 905 -39.76 4.64 31.94
C ALA A 905 -40.40 5.89 31.29
N GLU A 906 -40.74 6.92 32.07
CA GLU A 906 -41.53 8.09 31.65
C GLU A 906 -42.90 7.67 31.05
N ASP A 907 -43.44 6.53 31.50
CA ASP A 907 -44.76 6.03 31.11
C ASP A 907 -45.83 6.59 32.05
N TYR A 908 -46.12 7.87 31.86
CA TYR A 908 -47.09 8.60 32.66
C TYR A 908 -48.50 8.04 32.56
N TYR A 909 -48.85 7.39 31.44
CA TYR A 909 -50.17 6.79 31.26
C TYR A 909 -50.36 5.61 32.22
N ASN A 910 -49.45 4.63 32.22
CA ASN A 910 -49.57 3.48 33.11
C ASN A 910 -49.41 3.87 34.58
N PHE A 911 -48.58 4.87 34.87
CA PHE A 911 -48.45 5.44 36.21
C PHE A 911 -49.77 6.05 36.72
N VAL A 912 -50.37 6.97 35.96
CA VAL A 912 -51.65 7.61 36.33
C VAL A 912 -52.80 6.60 36.31
N ARG A 913 -52.84 5.67 35.36
CA ARG A 913 -53.82 4.58 35.32
C ARG A 913 -53.79 3.76 36.62
N LEU A 914 -52.59 3.36 37.05
CA LEU A 914 -52.42 2.54 38.26
C LEU A 914 -52.76 3.33 39.54
N LEU A 915 -52.43 4.64 39.60
CA LEU A 915 -52.83 5.51 40.70
C LEU A 915 -54.35 5.76 40.76
N CYS A 916 -55.00 5.98 39.61
CA CYS A 916 -56.46 6.09 39.53
C CYS A 916 -57.14 4.77 39.95
N TYR A 917 -56.58 3.62 39.55
CA TYR A 917 -57.10 2.30 39.95
C TYR A 917 -56.96 2.04 41.45
N THR A 918 -55.85 2.47 42.06
CA THR A 918 -55.60 2.33 43.51
C THR A 918 -56.32 3.37 44.36
N GLY A 919 -56.98 4.36 43.74
CA GLY A 919 -57.77 5.41 44.41
C GLY A 919 -56.99 6.67 44.81
N ASP A 920 -55.70 6.75 44.51
CA ASP A 920 -54.79 7.85 44.87
C ASP A 920 -54.81 8.99 43.83
N ILE A 921 -55.99 9.53 43.54
CA ILE A 921 -56.21 10.54 42.46
C ILE A 921 -55.42 11.84 42.73
N GLU A 922 -55.37 12.30 43.97
CA GLU A 922 -54.65 13.52 44.34
C GLU A 922 -53.14 13.39 44.06
N LYS A 923 -52.56 12.20 44.30
CA LYS A 923 -51.16 11.94 43.94
C LYS A 923 -50.96 12.02 42.42
N ALA A 924 -51.88 11.47 41.63
CA ALA A 924 -51.83 11.57 40.18
C ALA A 924 -51.92 13.03 39.69
N LYS A 925 -52.78 13.86 40.30
CA LYS A 925 -52.91 15.29 39.99
C LYS A 925 -51.63 16.07 40.32
N THR A 926 -51.08 15.88 41.53
CA THR A 926 -49.83 16.54 41.93
C THR A 926 -48.66 16.16 41.03
N PHE A 927 -48.58 14.89 40.62
CA PHE A 927 -47.55 14.40 39.72
C PHE A 927 -47.66 15.05 38.33
N LEU A 928 -48.86 15.12 37.75
CA LEU A 928 -49.06 15.78 36.44
C LEU A 928 -48.77 17.29 36.47
N GLN A 929 -49.03 17.97 37.59
CA GLN A 929 -48.74 19.40 37.76
C GLN A 929 -47.26 19.72 37.90
N GLN A 930 -46.47 18.82 38.50
CA GLN A 930 -45.02 19.01 38.68
C GLN A 930 -44.23 18.84 37.37
N MET A 931 -44.83 18.24 36.34
CA MET A 931 -44.16 17.96 35.07
C MET A 931 -44.15 19.17 34.14
N HIS A 932 -42.95 19.71 33.87
CA HIS A 932 -42.75 20.76 32.86
C HIS A 932 -43.13 20.30 31.43
N ASP A 933 -43.33 21.26 30.53
CA ASP A 933 -43.81 21.07 29.15
C ASP A 933 -42.75 20.41 28.25
N SER A 934 -42.55 19.11 28.42
CA SER A 934 -41.94 18.25 27.39
C SER A 934 -43.06 17.64 26.55
N GLU A 935 -42.94 17.66 25.21
CA GLU A 935 -43.84 17.02 24.25
C GLU A 935 -43.83 15.47 24.36
N ASN A 936 -44.26 14.94 25.50
CA ASN A 936 -44.35 13.50 25.73
C ASN A 936 -45.77 13.01 25.40
N THR A 937 -45.87 12.10 24.42
CA THR A 937 -47.13 11.46 23.99
C THR A 937 -47.82 10.73 25.15
N THR A 938 -47.05 10.19 26.10
CA THR A 938 -47.55 9.57 27.33
C THR A 938 -48.21 10.58 28.28
N LYS A 939 -47.74 11.83 28.33
CA LYS A 939 -48.33 12.92 29.15
C LYS A 939 -49.71 13.29 28.61
N ALA A 940 -49.85 13.43 27.30
CA ALA A 940 -51.14 13.70 26.66
C ALA A 940 -52.15 12.56 26.91
N ALA A 941 -51.71 11.30 26.82
CA ALA A 941 -52.54 10.14 27.14
C ALA A 941 -52.97 10.09 28.62
N ALA A 942 -52.06 10.43 29.54
CA ALA A 942 -52.37 10.54 30.97
C ALA A 942 -53.35 11.68 31.28
N LEU A 943 -53.15 12.86 30.66
CA LEU A 943 -54.06 14.01 30.74
C LEU A 943 -55.46 13.69 30.18
N LEU A 944 -55.52 12.93 29.09
CA LEU A 944 -56.79 12.46 28.54
C LEU A 944 -57.49 11.49 29.50
N HIS A 945 -56.74 10.58 30.12
CA HIS A 945 -57.28 9.61 31.08
C HIS A 945 -57.85 10.29 32.33
N ILE A 946 -57.11 11.26 32.90
CA ILE A 946 -57.60 12.02 34.06
C ILE A 946 -58.76 12.95 33.69
N GLY A 947 -58.72 13.57 32.50
CA GLY A 947 -59.82 14.39 31.98
C GLY A 947 -61.12 13.60 31.86
N ARG A 948 -61.06 12.35 31.36
CA ARG A 948 -62.22 11.44 31.31
C ARG A 948 -62.75 11.08 32.69
N HIS A 949 -61.87 10.86 33.65
CA HIS A 949 -62.26 10.58 35.03
C HIS A 949 -62.96 11.80 35.68
N GLU A 950 -62.50 13.01 35.39
CA GLU A 950 -63.03 14.27 35.93
C GLU A 950 -64.25 14.84 35.17
N GLU A 951 -64.64 14.30 34.00
CA GLU A 951 -65.82 14.79 33.23
C GLU A 951 -67.11 14.81 34.06
N THR A 952 -67.25 13.86 34.99
CA THR A 952 -68.42 13.73 35.86
C THR A 952 -68.35 14.57 37.12
N SER A 953 -67.14 14.83 37.63
CA SER A 953 -66.90 15.57 38.86
C SER A 953 -66.77 17.07 38.62
N ASN A 954 -65.93 17.48 37.66
CA ASN A 954 -65.55 18.88 37.41
C ASN A 954 -65.39 19.14 35.88
N PRO A 955 -66.46 19.50 35.17
CA PRO A 955 -66.43 19.65 33.71
C PRO A 955 -65.49 20.78 33.24
N SER A 956 -65.34 21.85 34.00
CA SER A 956 -64.41 22.95 33.68
C SER A 956 -62.94 22.53 33.78
N GLU A 957 -62.59 21.71 34.78
CA GLU A 957 -61.23 21.17 34.93
C GLU A 957 -60.95 20.13 33.84
N ALA A 958 -61.94 19.30 33.48
CA ALA A 958 -61.86 18.38 32.36
C ALA A 958 -61.63 19.10 31.01
N ILE A 959 -62.32 20.23 30.75
CA ILE A 959 -62.07 21.07 29.57
C ILE A 959 -60.61 21.57 29.57
N SER A 960 -60.09 22.02 30.72
CA SER A 960 -58.71 22.47 30.82
C SER A 960 -57.71 21.36 30.47
N TYR A 961 -57.91 20.14 30.98
CA TYR A 961 -57.07 18.99 30.64
C TYR A 961 -57.18 18.59 29.16
N TYR A 962 -58.36 18.67 28.56
CA TYR A 962 -58.55 18.40 27.13
C TYR A 962 -57.90 19.43 26.22
N LEU A 963 -57.94 20.71 26.61
CA LEU A 963 -57.22 21.75 25.90
C LEU A 963 -55.70 21.59 26.07
N SER A 964 -55.23 21.23 27.26
CA SER A 964 -53.81 20.95 27.53
C SER A 964 -53.27 19.77 26.72
N CYS A 965 -54.08 18.76 26.40
CA CYS A 965 -53.67 17.63 25.55
C CYS A 965 -54.03 17.79 24.07
N GLY A 966 -54.57 18.95 23.65
CA GLY A 966 -54.95 19.22 22.27
C GLY A 966 -56.21 18.48 21.79
N ALA A 967 -56.97 17.83 22.68
CA ALA A 967 -58.22 17.15 22.38
C ALA A 967 -59.39 18.15 22.26
N VAL A 968 -59.28 19.11 21.34
CA VAL A 968 -60.23 20.23 21.14
C VAL A 968 -61.65 19.72 20.88
N ASN A 969 -61.82 18.61 20.16
CA ASN A 969 -63.13 18.00 19.91
C ASN A 969 -63.80 17.49 21.20
N HIS A 970 -63.02 16.99 22.16
CA HIS A 970 -63.55 16.55 23.46
C HIS A 970 -63.94 17.79 24.28
N ALA A 971 -63.13 18.86 24.26
CA ALA A 971 -63.49 20.14 24.87
C ALA A 971 -64.77 20.73 24.25
N ILE A 972 -64.89 20.80 22.92
CA ILE A 972 -66.09 21.27 22.21
C ILE A 972 -67.31 20.41 22.58
N ARG A 973 -67.16 19.08 22.67
CA ARG A 973 -68.23 18.17 23.09
C ARG A 973 -68.71 18.48 24.51
N VAL A 974 -67.78 18.65 25.44
CA VAL A 974 -68.10 18.98 26.84
C VAL A 974 -68.74 20.37 26.95
N CYS A 975 -68.27 21.37 26.19
CA CYS A 975 -68.89 22.70 26.14
C CYS A 975 -70.31 22.66 25.55
N LYS A 976 -70.53 21.88 24.48
CA LYS A 976 -71.86 21.67 23.87
C LYS A 976 -72.82 20.95 24.82
N ALA A 977 -72.34 19.92 25.53
CA ALA A 977 -73.13 19.15 26.50
C ALA A 977 -73.55 19.99 27.72
N ASN A 978 -72.73 20.96 28.12
CA ASN A 978 -72.95 21.81 29.29
C ASN A 978 -73.43 23.25 28.96
N ASN A 979 -73.80 23.55 27.71
CA ASN A 979 -74.30 24.86 27.23
C ASN A 979 -73.36 26.07 27.45
N MET A 980 -72.04 25.90 27.34
CA MET A 980 -71.03 26.96 27.57
C MET A 980 -70.70 27.77 26.29
N LYS A 981 -71.58 28.69 25.86
CA LYS A 981 -71.47 29.43 24.56
C LYS A 981 -70.23 30.33 24.44
N GLN A 982 -69.88 31.11 25.47
CA GLN A 982 -68.75 32.04 25.40
C GLN A 982 -67.41 31.32 25.29
N GLU A 983 -67.23 30.24 26.05
CA GLU A 983 -66.05 29.39 25.94
C GLU A 983 -66.02 28.67 24.60
N LEU A 984 -67.16 28.24 24.05
CA LEU A 984 -67.24 27.65 22.72
C LEU A 984 -66.74 28.59 21.62
N ILE A 985 -67.18 29.85 21.60
CA ILE A 985 -66.72 30.84 20.60
C ILE A 985 -65.23 31.08 20.74
N LYS A 986 -64.73 31.28 21.96
CA LYS A 986 -63.29 31.47 22.23
C LYS A 986 -62.46 30.26 21.81
N ILE A 987 -62.95 29.04 22.09
CA ILE A 987 -62.30 27.78 21.70
C ILE A 987 -62.29 27.64 20.17
N VAL A 988 -63.36 27.97 19.46
CA VAL A 988 -63.41 27.85 18.00
C VAL A 988 -62.53 28.90 17.31
N VAL A 989 -62.55 30.15 17.79
CA VAL A 989 -61.68 31.21 17.26
C VAL A 989 -60.22 30.86 17.45
N ASN A 990 -59.82 30.34 18.62
CA ASN A 990 -58.42 30.04 18.90
C ASN A 990 -57.98 28.67 18.32
N TYR A 991 -58.78 27.62 18.52
CA TYR A 991 -58.39 26.23 18.28
C TYR A 991 -59.29 25.46 17.29
N GLY A 992 -60.43 26.02 16.88
CA GLY A 992 -61.38 25.38 15.96
C GLY A 992 -60.95 25.39 14.50
N THR A 993 -61.61 24.57 13.68
CA THR A 993 -61.36 24.45 12.24
C THR A 993 -62.22 25.43 11.43
N LYS A 994 -61.91 25.60 10.13
CA LYS A 994 -62.73 26.40 9.18
C LYS A 994 -64.19 25.94 9.13
N ILE A 995 -64.43 24.63 9.27
CA ILE A 995 -65.77 24.05 9.26
C ILE A 995 -66.51 24.43 10.53
N ASP A 996 -65.86 24.32 11.70
CA ASP A 996 -66.45 24.73 12.97
C ASP A 996 -66.77 26.23 12.97
N ALA A 997 -65.89 27.06 12.40
CA ALA A 997 -66.12 28.50 12.27
C ALA A 997 -67.30 28.83 11.34
N LYS A 998 -67.43 28.15 10.19
CA LYS A 998 -68.56 28.31 9.28
C LYS A 998 -69.87 27.83 9.88
N GLU A 999 -69.88 26.67 10.56
CA GLU A 999 -71.07 26.16 11.24
C GLU A 999 -71.55 27.13 12.33
N LEU A 1000 -70.61 27.79 13.03
CA LEU A 1000 -70.92 28.79 14.04
C LEU A 1000 -71.47 30.09 13.41
N ILE A 1001 -70.92 30.52 12.27
CA ILE A 1001 -71.45 31.67 11.49
C ILE A 1001 -72.88 31.38 11.01
N ASP A 1002 -73.11 30.25 10.33
CA ASP A 1002 -74.39 29.89 9.72
C ASP A 1002 -75.52 29.66 10.76
N LYS A 1003 -75.19 29.24 11.99
CA LYS A 1003 -76.19 28.98 13.05
C LYS A 1003 -76.45 30.16 13.97
N HIS A 1004 -75.51 31.10 14.09
CA HIS A 1004 -75.54 32.08 15.18
C HIS A 1004 -75.29 33.53 14.75
N ILE A 1005 -75.01 33.84 13.47
CA ILE A 1005 -74.65 35.20 13.00
C ILE A 1005 -75.58 35.69 11.87
N ASP A 1006 -76.83 35.22 11.81
CA ASP A 1006 -77.78 35.63 10.76
C ASP A 1006 -78.89 36.59 11.23
N ASP A 1007 -78.90 37.07 12.48
CA ASP A 1007 -79.83 38.13 12.91
C ASP A 1007 -79.14 39.22 13.74
N GLU A 1008 -79.61 40.45 13.54
CA GLU A 1008 -79.07 41.74 13.98
C GLU A 1008 -78.71 41.87 15.48
N TYR A 1009 -77.57 42.51 15.75
CA TYR A 1009 -77.13 43.07 17.06
C TYR A 1009 -77.19 42.13 18.29
N ASP A 1010 -76.23 41.21 18.40
CA ASP A 1010 -75.88 40.65 19.71
C ASP A 1010 -74.84 41.54 20.39
N SER A 1011 -75.29 42.43 21.28
CA SER A 1011 -74.47 43.46 21.94
C SER A 1011 -73.42 42.90 22.93
N GLU A 1012 -73.34 41.58 23.10
CA GLU A 1012 -72.46 40.91 24.06
C GLU A 1012 -71.14 40.38 23.46
N ILE A 1013 -70.97 40.37 22.13
CA ILE A 1013 -69.76 39.86 21.47
C ILE A 1013 -68.95 41.02 20.89
N SER A 1014 -67.65 41.10 21.19
CA SER A 1014 -66.77 42.12 20.63
C SER A 1014 -66.67 42.00 19.11
N GLY A 1015 -66.88 43.12 18.41
CA GLY A 1015 -66.81 43.21 16.95
C GLY A 1015 -65.50 42.67 16.37
N GLU A 1016 -64.37 42.80 17.08
CA GLU A 1016 -63.08 42.24 16.68
C GLU A 1016 -63.07 40.70 16.63
N THR A 1017 -63.79 40.03 17.54
CA THR A 1017 -63.88 38.55 17.58
C THR A 1017 -64.73 38.03 16.42
N ILE A 1018 -65.74 38.81 16.01
CA ILE A 1018 -66.56 38.53 14.83
C ILE A 1018 -65.73 38.72 13.55
N THR A 1019 -64.93 39.78 13.47
CA THR A 1019 -63.97 39.98 12.37
C THR A 1019 -62.98 38.82 12.26
N GLN A 1020 -62.40 38.38 13.38
CA GLN A 1020 -61.49 37.23 13.42
C GLN A 1020 -62.18 35.92 12.99
N LEU A 1021 -63.45 35.75 13.32
CA LEU A 1021 -64.24 34.60 12.89
C LEU A 1021 -64.48 34.62 11.37
N TYR A 1022 -64.81 35.76 10.77
CA TYR A 1022 -64.92 35.91 9.30
C TYR A 1022 -63.57 35.67 8.60
N CYS A 1023 -62.47 36.14 9.18
CA CYS A 1023 -61.12 35.85 8.68
C CYS A 1023 -60.81 34.34 8.74
N LYS A 1024 -61.18 33.66 9.83
CA LYS A 1024 -60.98 32.22 10.00
C LYS A 1024 -61.89 31.36 9.10
N ALA A 1025 -63.02 31.92 8.67
CA ALA A 1025 -63.91 31.32 7.66
C ALA A 1025 -63.49 31.59 6.20
N GLU A 1026 -62.47 32.42 5.97
CA GLU A 1026 -61.97 32.88 4.67
C GLU A 1026 -63.00 33.69 3.85
N ILE A 1027 -63.73 34.60 4.50
CA ILE A 1027 -64.66 35.52 3.82
C ILE A 1027 -64.14 36.96 4.00
N THR A 1028 -63.07 37.26 3.28
CA THR A 1028 -62.25 38.48 3.47
C THR A 1028 -62.94 39.76 3.01
N ASP A 1029 -63.69 39.73 1.89
CA ASP A 1029 -64.43 40.88 1.38
C ASP A 1029 -65.48 41.37 2.40
N LYS A 1030 -66.26 40.45 3.00
CA LYS A 1030 -67.19 40.79 4.09
C LYS A 1030 -66.50 41.26 5.35
N ALA A 1031 -65.31 40.71 5.67
CA ALA A 1031 -64.53 41.18 6.82
C ALA A 1031 -64.04 42.63 6.60
N VAL A 1032 -63.60 42.98 5.40
CA VAL A 1032 -63.19 44.33 5.01
C VAL A 1032 -64.40 45.28 5.00
N GLU A 1033 -65.51 44.87 4.41
CA GLU A 1033 -66.77 45.61 4.40
C GLU A 1033 -67.29 45.88 5.83
N TYR A 1034 -67.26 44.88 6.71
CA TYR A 1034 -67.66 45.01 8.11
C TYR A 1034 -66.75 45.97 8.87
N CYS A 1035 -65.43 45.92 8.63
CA CYS A 1035 -64.50 46.86 9.22
C CYS A 1035 -64.71 48.30 8.71
N LEU A 1036 -64.98 48.49 7.42
CA LEU A 1036 -65.26 49.80 6.83
C LEU A 1036 -66.56 50.40 7.36
N ARG A 1037 -67.62 49.61 7.53
CA ARG A 1037 -68.91 50.07 8.08
C ARG A 1037 -68.85 50.42 9.57
N ASN A 1038 -68.05 49.69 10.35
CA ASN A 1038 -67.94 49.86 11.80
C ASN A 1038 -66.71 50.69 12.23
N ASN A 1039 -66.00 51.32 11.29
CA ASN A 1039 -64.80 52.13 11.54
C ASN A 1039 -63.65 51.38 12.28
N LEU A 1040 -63.48 50.09 12.02
CA LEU A 1040 -62.45 49.24 12.64
C LEU A 1040 -61.12 49.32 11.87
N TRP A 1041 -60.44 50.47 11.96
CA TRP A 1041 -59.24 50.75 11.17
C TRP A 1041 -58.03 49.88 11.54
N SER A 1042 -57.87 49.52 12.82
CA SER A 1042 -56.76 48.67 13.30
C SER A 1042 -56.88 47.25 12.75
N ALA A 1043 -58.06 46.65 12.85
CA ALA A 1043 -58.37 45.34 12.31
C ALA A 1043 -58.25 45.33 10.77
N LEU A 1044 -58.72 46.38 10.10
CA LEU A 1044 -58.59 46.51 8.65
C LEU A 1044 -57.13 46.54 8.19
N ARG A 1045 -56.26 47.30 8.87
CA ARG A 1045 -54.81 47.35 8.57
C ARG A 1045 -54.14 45.99 8.74
N GLN A 1046 -54.51 45.23 9.77
CA GLN A 1046 -53.99 43.87 9.97
C GLN A 1046 -54.44 42.91 8.87
N ILE A 1047 -55.69 43.00 8.44
CA ILE A 1047 -56.21 42.21 7.32
C ILE A 1047 -55.43 42.55 6.04
N LEU A 1048 -55.27 43.83 5.72
CA LEU A 1048 -54.55 44.26 4.51
C LEU A 1048 -53.07 43.86 4.53
N HIS A 1049 -52.39 43.93 5.68
CA HIS A 1049 -51.02 43.43 5.82
C HIS A 1049 -50.95 41.93 5.54
N SER A 1050 -51.87 41.15 6.10
CA SER A 1050 -51.91 39.69 5.87
C SER A 1050 -52.17 39.34 4.40
N GLN A 1051 -52.95 40.15 3.68
CA GLN A 1051 -53.20 39.95 2.25
C GLN A 1051 -52.01 40.38 1.39
N ALA A 1052 -51.30 41.44 1.78
CA ALA A 1052 -50.07 41.85 1.13
C ALA A 1052 -48.96 40.79 1.25
N ASP A 1053 -48.85 40.13 2.41
CA ASP A 1053 -47.90 39.02 2.62
C ASP A 1053 -48.27 37.80 1.76
N LYS A 1054 -49.57 37.48 1.65
CA LYS A 1054 -50.06 36.41 0.75
C LYS A 1054 -49.73 36.69 -0.71
N LEU A 1055 -49.86 37.95 -1.16
CA LEU A 1055 -49.54 38.36 -2.53
C LEU A 1055 -48.04 38.19 -2.83
N GLN A 1056 -47.16 38.48 -1.86
CA GLN A 1056 -45.71 38.25 -1.99
C GLN A 1056 -45.35 36.77 -2.08
N GLN A 1057 -46.07 35.90 -1.37
CA GLN A 1057 -45.87 34.45 -1.41
C GLN A 1057 -46.48 33.80 -2.67
N GLY A 1058 -47.08 34.58 -3.57
CA GLY A 1058 -47.73 34.08 -4.79
C GLY A 1058 -49.05 33.34 -4.53
N SER A 1059 -49.64 33.52 -3.35
CA SER A 1059 -50.91 32.89 -2.97
C SER A 1059 -52.11 33.65 -3.55
N HIS A 1060 -53.21 32.94 -3.79
CA HIS A 1060 -54.45 33.55 -4.28
C HIS A 1060 -54.96 34.58 -3.25
N VAL A 1061 -54.98 35.84 -3.63
CA VAL A 1061 -55.61 36.92 -2.86
C VAL A 1061 -57.06 37.02 -3.31
N ASP A 1062 -57.98 37.02 -2.35
CA ASP A 1062 -59.41 37.13 -2.66
C ASP A 1062 -59.69 38.48 -3.33
N PRO A 1063 -60.45 38.50 -4.44
CA PRO A 1063 -60.73 39.74 -5.15
C PRO A 1063 -61.62 40.63 -4.28
N ILE A 1064 -61.12 41.81 -3.95
CA ILE A 1064 -61.91 42.87 -3.30
C ILE A 1064 -62.89 43.42 -4.33
N SER A 1065 -64.19 43.41 -3.99
CA SER A 1065 -65.23 43.82 -4.93
C SER A 1065 -65.12 45.32 -5.26
N ASP A 1066 -65.56 45.71 -6.47
CA ASP A 1066 -65.62 47.14 -6.84
C ASP A 1066 -66.54 47.92 -5.88
N SER A 1067 -67.58 47.29 -5.31
CA SER A 1067 -68.48 47.91 -4.33
C SER A 1067 -67.77 48.25 -3.01
N THR A 1068 -66.88 47.38 -2.54
CA THR A 1068 -66.07 47.61 -1.33
C THR A 1068 -65.07 48.75 -1.55
N LEU A 1069 -64.53 48.90 -2.77
CA LEU A 1069 -63.65 50.01 -3.12
C LEU A 1069 -64.37 51.34 -3.26
N GLU A 1070 -65.57 51.35 -3.85
CA GLU A 1070 -66.40 52.57 -3.90
C GLU A 1070 -66.73 53.05 -2.48
N LEU A 1071 -67.11 52.12 -1.59
CA LEU A 1071 -67.28 52.42 -0.16
C LEU A 1071 -65.99 52.99 0.45
N ALA A 1072 -64.82 52.42 0.17
CA ALA A 1072 -63.55 52.95 0.67
C ALA A 1072 -63.26 54.37 0.15
N PHE A 1073 -63.54 54.66 -1.12
CA PHE A 1073 -63.38 56.01 -1.69
C PHE A 1073 -64.40 57.02 -1.15
N ASP A 1074 -65.63 56.60 -0.84
CA ASP A 1074 -66.61 57.47 -0.20
C ASP A 1074 -66.23 57.81 1.24
N VAL A 1075 -65.66 56.83 1.97
CA VAL A 1075 -65.09 57.09 3.30
C VAL A 1075 -63.86 58.01 3.18
N LEU A 1076 -63.05 57.94 2.12
CA LEU A 1076 -61.88 58.82 1.92
C LEU A 1076 -62.27 60.29 1.82
N ARG A 1077 -63.37 60.56 1.09
CA ARG A 1077 -63.91 61.92 0.96
C ARG A 1077 -64.31 62.51 2.30
N SER A 1078 -64.68 61.64 3.24
CA SER A 1078 -65.14 62.01 4.58
C SER A 1078 -63.99 62.03 5.61
N ASN A 1079 -62.93 61.25 5.39
CA ASN A 1079 -61.80 61.10 6.30
C ASN A 1079 -60.48 60.94 5.53
N SER A 1080 -59.60 61.93 5.63
CA SER A 1080 -58.27 61.93 4.99
C SER A 1080 -57.27 60.97 5.64
N ASP A 1081 -57.55 60.44 6.83
CA ASP A 1081 -56.59 59.61 7.58
C ASP A 1081 -56.52 58.16 7.07
N ILE A 1082 -57.39 57.79 6.11
CA ILE A 1082 -57.42 56.44 5.51
C ILE A 1082 -56.73 56.38 4.15
N VAL A 1083 -56.09 57.46 3.71
CA VAL A 1083 -55.39 57.53 2.41
C VAL A 1083 -54.40 56.37 2.27
N ASP A 1084 -53.71 56.00 3.33
CA ASP A 1084 -52.75 54.90 3.35
C ASP A 1084 -53.41 53.51 3.22
N ILE A 1085 -54.57 53.30 3.86
CA ILE A 1085 -55.40 52.10 3.70
C ILE A 1085 -55.86 51.96 2.25
N ILE A 1086 -56.19 53.07 1.60
CA ILE A 1086 -56.64 53.07 0.19
C ILE A 1086 -55.49 52.86 -0.77
N ILE A 1087 -54.32 53.44 -0.50
CA ILE A 1087 -53.10 53.11 -1.23
C ILE A 1087 -52.83 51.60 -1.14
N ASP A 1088 -52.99 50.99 0.04
CA ASP A 1088 -52.80 49.55 0.23
C ASP A 1088 -53.85 48.71 -0.52
N LEU A 1089 -55.12 49.11 -0.50
CA LEU A 1089 -56.20 48.50 -1.28
C LEU A 1089 -55.94 48.59 -2.81
N LEU A 1090 -55.44 49.74 -3.29
CA LEU A 1090 -55.09 49.96 -4.69
C LEU A 1090 -53.83 49.20 -5.11
N LEU A 1091 -52.86 49.03 -4.21
CA LEU A 1091 -51.64 48.25 -4.48
C LEU A 1091 -51.95 46.75 -4.62
N LEU A 1092 -52.94 46.25 -3.88
CA LEU A 1092 -53.44 44.88 -4.00
C LEU A 1092 -54.19 44.62 -5.32
N ARG A 1093 -54.59 45.68 -6.05
CA ARG A 1093 -55.24 45.58 -7.36
C ARG A 1093 -54.31 45.96 -8.50
N ASN A 1094 -54.23 45.10 -9.52
CA ASN A 1094 -53.31 45.33 -10.65
C ASN A 1094 -53.82 46.36 -11.67
N ASP A 1095 -55.13 46.54 -11.78
CA ASP A 1095 -55.80 47.31 -12.83
C ASP A 1095 -55.82 48.83 -12.62
N LYS A 1096 -55.62 49.32 -11.38
CA LYS A 1096 -55.85 50.75 -11.01
C LYS A 1096 -54.65 51.44 -10.34
N LYS A 1097 -53.43 50.88 -10.46
CA LYS A 1097 -52.20 51.39 -9.80
C LYS A 1097 -51.77 52.80 -10.23
N SER A 1098 -52.23 53.29 -11.39
CA SER A 1098 -51.92 54.64 -11.86
C SER A 1098 -52.55 55.76 -11.02
N LEU A 1099 -53.67 55.49 -10.36
CA LEU A 1099 -54.37 56.46 -9.50
C LEU A 1099 -53.56 56.85 -8.25
N ILE A 1100 -52.54 56.06 -7.89
CA ILE A 1100 -51.65 56.35 -6.75
C ILE A 1100 -50.89 57.67 -6.98
N SER A 1101 -50.45 57.95 -8.21
CA SER A 1101 -49.71 59.19 -8.49
C SER A 1101 -50.61 60.42 -8.42
N GLU A 1102 -51.87 60.30 -8.83
CA GLU A 1102 -52.89 61.35 -8.71
C GLU A 1102 -53.19 61.65 -7.24
N LEU A 1103 -53.37 60.60 -6.41
CA LEU A 1103 -53.57 60.74 -4.97
C LEU A 1103 -52.39 61.40 -4.25
N ILE A 1104 -51.14 61.07 -4.65
CA ILE A 1104 -49.94 61.70 -4.06
C ILE A 1104 -49.89 63.20 -4.35
N VAL A 1105 -50.31 63.62 -5.55
CA VAL A 1105 -50.35 65.03 -5.94
C VAL A 1105 -51.52 65.76 -5.28
N GLU A 1106 -52.72 65.17 -5.28
CA GLU A 1106 -53.95 65.78 -4.73
C GLU A 1106 -53.87 65.97 -3.21
N TYR A 1107 -53.33 64.98 -2.48
CA TYR A 1107 -53.19 65.02 -1.02
C TYR A 1107 -51.79 65.43 -0.54
N ASN A 1108 -50.91 65.86 -1.45
CA ASN A 1108 -49.53 66.32 -1.18
C ASN A 1108 -48.72 65.39 -0.25
N ILE A 1109 -48.65 64.11 -0.60
CA ILE A 1109 -47.97 63.09 0.20
C ILE A 1109 -46.45 63.18 -0.01
N GLU A 1110 -45.69 63.22 1.08
CA GLU A 1110 -44.22 63.22 1.02
C GLU A 1110 -43.68 61.86 0.59
N ILE A 1111 -42.86 61.85 -0.48
CA ILE A 1111 -42.25 60.61 -0.99
C ILE A 1111 -41.03 60.27 -0.14
N ASN A 1112 -41.27 59.53 0.93
CA ASN A 1112 -40.22 58.99 1.81
C ASN A 1112 -39.74 57.60 1.35
N GLU A 1113 -38.59 57.17 1.87
CA GLU A 1113 -37.96 55.89 1.52
C GLU A 1113 -38.85 54.68 1.85
N ARG A 1114 -39.67 54.75 2.90
CA ARG A 1114 -40.56 53.66 3.31
C ARG A 1114 -41.68 53.41 2.31
N LEU A 1115 -42.25 54.48 1.75
CA LEU A 1115 -43.29 54.37 0.72
C LEU A 1115 -42.71 53.79 -0.57
N VAL A 1116 -41.49 54.21 -0.95
CA VAL A 1116 -40.78 53.70 -2.13
C VAL A 1116 -40.47 52.22 -1.98
N GLU A 1117 -39.93 51.79 -0.84
CA GLU A 1117 -39.67 50.37 -0.57
C GLU A 1117 -40.96 49.54 -0.59
N LYS A 1118 -42.07 50.06 -0.05
CA LYS A 1118 -43.36 49.35 -0.05
C LYS A 1118 -43.90 49.15 -1.47
N ILE A 1119 -43.76 50.17 -2.31
CA ILE A 1119 -44.17 50.10 -3.72
C ILE A 1119 -43.25 49.15 -4.50
N GLU A 1120 -41.92 49.23 -4.34
CA GLU A 1120 -40.97 48.32 -5.00
C GLU A 1120 -41.22 46.86 -4.60
N ARG A 1121 -41.43 46.58 -3.31
CA ARG A 1121 -41.74 45.24 -2.80
C ARG A 1121 -43.00 44.63 -3.42
N LEU A 1122 -44.04 45.43 -3.60
CA LEU A 1122 -45.34 44.96 -4.11
C LEU A 1122 -45.47 45.07 -5.64
N THR A 1123 -44.52 45.72 -6.32
CA THR A 1123 -44.48 45.84 -7.79
C THR A 1123 -43.35 45.03 -8.44
N HIS A 1124 -42.54 44.32 -7.65
CA HIS A 1124 -41.41 43.49 -8.12
C HIS A 1124 -41.77 42.48 -9.22
N VAL A 1125 -43.02 42.02 -9.25
CA VAL A 1125 -43.53 41.05 -10.24
C VAL A 1125 -43.80 41.70 -11.60
N GLU A 1126 -44.14 43.00 -11.65
CA GLU A 1126 -44.33 43.79 -12.88
C GLU A 1126 -43.80 45.23 -12.70
N PRO A 1127 -42.53 45.52 -13.08
CA PRO A 1127 -41.94 46.84 -12.86
C PRO A 1127 -42.59 47.90 -13.75
N ASN A 1128 -43.45 48.74 -13.17
CA ASN A 1128 -44.07 49.86 -13.87
C ASN A 1128 -43.09 51.05 -13.94
N SER A 1129 -42.18 50.98 -14.92
CA SER A 1129 -41.11 51.98 -15.13
C SER A 1129 -41.63 53.42 -15.26
N LYS A 1130 -42.86 53.60 -15.75
CA LYS A 1130 -43.54 54.90 -15.87
C LYS A 1130 -43.88 55.50 -14.50
N LEU A 1131 -44.44 54.69 -13.59
CA LEU A 1131 -44.77 55.13 -12.24
C LEU A 1131 -43.49 55.50 -11.46
N MET A 1132 -42.45 54.68 -11.58
CA MET A 1132 -41.15 54.91 -10.92
C MET A 1132 -40.45 56.17 -11.42
N GLN A 1133 -40.50 56.45 -12.73
CA GLN A 1133 -39.94 57.66 -13.31
C GLN A 1133 -40.70 58.92 -12.86
N MET A 1134 -42.04 58.88 -12.83
CA MET A 1134 -42.85 59.99 -12.32
C MET A 1134 -42.59 60.26 -10.83
N LEU A 1135 -42.42 59.21 -10.01
CA LEU A 1135 -42.04 59.36 -8.60
C LEU A 1135 -40.61 59.92 -8.42
N ALA A 1136 -39.67 59.56 -9.30
CA ALA A 1136 -38.31 60.10 -9.30
C ALA A 1136 -38.30 61.62 -9.59
N ASP A 1137 -39.12 62.07 -10.55
CA ASP A 1137 -39.28 63.49 -10.89
C ASP A 1137 -39.99 64.28 -9.78
N LEU A 1138 -41.05 63.71 -9.18
CA LEU A 1138 -41.77 64.33 -8.08
C LEU A 1138 -40.91 64.45 -6.81
N SER A 1139 -40.15 63.41 -6.47
CA SER A 1139 -39.21 63.46 -5.34
C SER A 1139 -38.08 64.48 -5.56
N LEU A 1140 -37.62 64.67 -6.81
CA LEU A 1140 -36.66 65.74 -7.14
C LEU A 1140 -37.25 67.14 -6.93
N LYS A 1141 -38.54 67.33 -7.28
CA LYS A 1141 -39.27 68.59 -7.04
C LYS A 1141 -39.52 68.85 -5.54
N GLN A 1142 -39.77 67.78 -4.76
CA GLN A 1142 -39.94 67.86 -3.30
C GLN A 1142 -38.62 68.12 -2.54
N GLY A 1143 -37.46 68.15 -3.22
CA GLY A 1143 -36.15 68.40 -2.60
C GLY A 1143 -35.50 67.15 -1.98
N GLN A 1144 -36.10 65.98 -2.14
CA GLN A 1144 -35.60 64.71 -1.61
C GLN A 1144 -34.57 64.09 -2.56
N TYR A 1145 -33.40 64.71 -2.66
CA TYR A 1145 -32.39 64.39 -3.68
C TYR A 1145 -31.78 62.98 -3.56
N ILE A 1146 -31.68 62.42 -2.35
CA ILE A 1146 -31.14 61.07 -2.13
C ILE A 1146 -32.14 60.01 -2.62
N THR A 1147 -33.42 60.14 -2.23
CA THR A 1147 -34.51 59.25 -2.66
C THR A 1147 -34.71 59.34 -4.18
N SER A 1148 -34.67 60.55 -4.72
CA SER A 1148 -34.72 60.80 -6.17
C SER A 1148 -33.54 60.14 -6.91
N ALA A 1149 -32.31 60.23 -6.39
CA ALA A 1149 -31.15 59.56 -6.99
C ALA A 1149 -31.27 58.03 -6.99
N LYS A 1150 -31.84 57.43 -5.93
CA LYS A 1150 -32.13 55.98 -5.87
C LYS A 1150 -33.16 55.58 -6.92
N LEU A 1151 -34.26 56.32 -7.03
CA LEU A 1151 -35.31 56.07 -8.02
C LEU A 1151 -34.82 56.25 -9.46
N PHE A 1152 -34.02 57.28 -9.76
CA PHE A 1152 -33.41 57.42 -11.08
C PHE A 1152 -32.44 56.27 -11.40
N ASN A 1153 -31.73 55.76 -10.40
CA ASN A 1153 -30.84 54.62 -10.57
C ASN A 1153 -31.62 53.30 -10.78
N SER A 1154 -32.77 53.10 -10.13
CA SER A 1154 -33.62 51.91 -10.37
C SER A 1154 -34.27 51.91 -11.76
N VAL A 1155 -34.54 53.10 -12.31
CA VAL A 1155 -34.98 53.30 -13.71
C VAL A 1155 -33.81 53.23 -14.71
N GLY A 1156 -32.57 53.36 -14.25
CA GLY A 1156 -31.34 53.25 -15.06
C GLY A 1156 -30.75 54.57 -15.57
N ASP A 1157 -31.30 55.74 -15.21
CA ASP A 1157 -30.76 57.06 -15.56
C ASP A 1157 -29.68 57.51 -14.58
N ARG A 1158 -28.45 57.07 -14.85
CA ARG A 1158 -27.27 57.35 -14.00
C ARG A 1158 -26.84 58.80 -14.01
N VAL A 1159 -27.16 59.55 -15.07
CA VAL A 1159 -26.76 60.96 -15.23
C VAL A 1159 -27.66 61.86 -14.38
N SER A 1160 -28.96 61.61 -14.37
CA SER A 1160 -29.88 62.33 -13.48
C SER A 1160 -29.65 61.97 -12.01
N ALA A 1161 -29.28 60.71 -11.72
CA ALA A 1161 -28.90 60.28 -10.38
C ALA A 1161 -27.64 60.99 -9.84
N ILE A 1162 -26.55 61.12 -10.61
CA ILE A 1162 -25.36 61.88 -10.15
C ILE A 1162 -25.69 63.37 -10.00
N LYS A 1163 -26.52 63.95 -10.87
CA LYS A 1163 -26.93 65.36 -10.77
C LYS A 1163 -27.78 65.62 -9.52
N ALA A 1164 -28.68 64.70 -9.18
CA ALA A 1164 -29.43 64.76 -7.93
C ALA A 1164 -28.50 64.64 -6.71
N LEU A 1165 -27.53 63.70 -6.74
CA LEU A 1165 -26.54 63.55 -5.67
C LEU A 1165 -25.64 64.78 -5.51
N ILE A 1166 -25.26 65.46 -6.60
CA ILE A 1166 -24.45 66.69 -6.51
C ILE A 1166 -25.19 67.80 -5.75
N ARG A 1167 -26.52 67.87 -5.85
CA ARG A 1167 -27.33 68.83 -5.08
C ARG A 1167 -27.31 68.57 -3.57
N THR A 1168 -26.83 67.40 -3.13
CA THR A 1168 -26.65 67.09 -1.69
C THR A 1168 -25.38 67.69 -1.09
N GLY A 1169 -24.37 68.01 -1.91
CA GLY A 1169 -23.08 68.57 -1.45
C GLY A 1169 -22.14 67.58 -0.73
N ASP A 1170 -22.52 66.31 -0.62
CA ASP A 1170 -21.75 65.27 0.07
C ASP A 1170 -20.69 64.66 -0.85
N ASN A 1171 -19.46 65.17 -0.78
CA ASN A 1171 -18.35 64.77 -1.64
C ASN A 1171 -18.05 63.26 -1.56
N ASP A 1172 -18.16 62.64 -0.38
CA ASP A 1172 -17.83 61.22 -0.20
C ASP A 1172 -18.87 60.33 -0.88
N LYS A 1173 -20.17 60.66 -0.79
CA LYS A 1173 -21.22 59.93 -1.50
C LYS A 1173 -21.13 60.10 -3.02
N ILE A 1174 -20.77 61.28 -3.48
CA ILE A 1174 -20.56 61.57 -4.91
C ILE A 1174 -19.37 60.76 -5.45
N ILE A 1175 -18.24 60.72 -4.72
CA ILE A 1175 -17.04 59.94 -5.07
C ILE A 1175 -17.34 58.43 -5.07
N ASN A 1176 -18.05 57.94 -4.04
CA ASN A 1176 -18.43 56.54 -3.94
C ASN A 1176 -19.37 56.14 -5.08
N TYR A 1177 -20.39 56.95 -5.36
CA TYR A 1177 -21.32 56.69 -6.46
C TYR A 1177 -20.61 56.70 -7.82
N ALA A 1178 -19.69 57.64 -8.07
CA ALA A 1178 -18.91 57.67 -9.30
C ALA A 1178 -18.07 56.39 -9.50
N ASN A 1179 -17.43 55.89 -8.45
CA ASN A 1179 -16.69 54.62 -8.48
C ASN A 1179 -17.58 53.39 -8.69
N ILE A 1180 -18.82 53.41 -8.18
CA ILE A 1180 -19.81 52.33 -8.35
C ILE A 1180 -20.41 52.36 -9.77
N ALA A 1181 -20.80 53.54 -10.26
CA ALA A 1181 -21.48 53.71 -11.55
C ALA A 1181 -20.58 53.38 -12.76
N ARG A 1182 -19.26 53.55 -12.62
CA ARG A 1182 -18.21 53.25 -13.63
C ARG A 1182 -18.49 53.83 -15.02
N ASP A 1183 -19.20 54.94 -15.11
CA ASP A 1183 -19.55 55.61 -16.36
C ASP A 1183 -18.64 56.81 -16.62
N LYS A 1184 -18.15 56.94 -17.86
CA LYS A 1184 -17.27 58.05 -18.29
C LYS A 1184 -17.94 59.42 -18.08
N SER A 1185 -19.25 59.51 -18.33
CA SER A 1185 -20.02 60.75 -18.15
C SER A 1185 -20.11 61.14 -16.68
N VAL A 1186 -20.35 60.17 -15.79
CA VAL A 1186 -20.42 60.35 -14.34
C VAL A 1186 -19.05 60.71 -13.77
N TYR A 1187 -17.97 60.07 -14.21
CA TYR A 1187 -16.60 60.42 -13.80
C TYR A 1187 -16.22 61.85 -14.20
N LYS A 1188 -16.61 62.30 -15.40
CA LYS A 1188 -16.36 63.67 -15.86
C LYS A 1188 -17.13 64.72 -15.04
N ILE A 1189 -18.42 64.50 -14.80
CA ILE A 1189 -19.25 65.41 -13.99
C ILE A 1189 -18.74 65.47 -12.54
N CYS A 1190 -18.37 64.32 -11.97
CA CYS A 1190 -17.79 64.24 -10.63
C CYS A 1190 -16.43 64.97 -10.55
N ALA A 1191 -15.55 64.80 -11.53
CA ALA A 1191 -14.24 65.46 -11.55
C ALA A 1191 -14.39 67.00 -11.66
N ASN A 1192 -15.27 67.48 -12.54
CA ASN A 1192 -15.55 68.92 -12.69
C ASN A 1192 -16.13 69.54 -11.40
N TYR A 1193 -17.02 68.81 -10.73
CA TYR A 1193 -17.59 69.26 -9.46
C TYR A 1193 -16.52 69.34 -8.36
N LEU A 1194 -15.71 68.29 -8.18
CA LEU A 1194 -14.63 68.25 -7.18
C LEU A 1194 -13.53 69.29 -7.46
N GLN A 1195 -13.25 69.59 -8.74
CA GLN A 1195 -12.37 70.69 -9.13
C GLN A 1195 -12.93 72.04 -8.69
N THR A 1196 -14.22 72.30 -8.94
CA THR A 1196 -14.89 73.56 -8.56
C THR A 1196 -14.90 73.76 -7.05
N CYS A 1197 -14.96 72.67 -6.27
CA CYS A 1197 -14.97 72.70 -4.81
C CYS A 1197 -13.57 72.72 -4.16
N SER A 1198 -12.47 72.78 -4.93
CA SER A 1198 -11.08 72.75 -4.44
C SER A 1198 -10.80 71.58 -3.47
N TYR A 1199 -11.19 70.37 -3.86
CA TYR A 1199 -11.05 69.18 -3.03
C TYR A 1199 -9.57 68.89 -2.65
N LYS A 1200 -9.35 68.41 -1.42
CA LYS A 1200 -8.01 68.30 -0.81
C LYS A 1200 -7.02 67.38 -1.53
N ASP A 1201 -7.51 66.37 -2.26
CA ASP A 1201 -6.66 65.35 -2.89
C ASP A 1201 -6.62 65.47 -4.43
N ASP A 1202 -5.53 66.09 -4.88
CA ASP A 1202 -5.01 66.15 -6.25
C ASP A 1202 -5.22 64.88 -7.08
N ASN A 1203 -4.89 63.77 -6.44
CA ASN A 1203 -4.77 62.50 -7.11
C ASN A 1203 -6.15 61.95 -7.46
N VAL A 1204 -7.18 62.28 -6.68
CA VAL A 1204 -8.54 61.80 -6.90
C VAL A 1204 -9.17 62.49 -8.11
N ILE A 1205 -9.01 63.82 -8.21
CA ILE A 1205 -9.50 64.60 -9.36
C ILE A 1205 -8.79 64.15 -10.65
N ALA A 1206 -7.44 64.04 -10.61
CA ALA A 1206 -6.66 63.57 -11.75
C ALA A 1206 -7.02 62.12 -12.14
N LYS A 1207 -7.29 61.25 -11.17
CA LYS A 1207 -7.73 59.86 -11.41
C LYS A 1207 -9.09 59.81 -12.09
N PHE A 1208 -10.03 60.68 -11.73
CA PHE A 1208 -11.35 60.71 -12.37
C PHE A 1208 -11.31 61.29 -13.78
N TYR A 1209 -10.50 62.32 -14.05
CA TYR A 1209 -10.29 62.78 -15.43
C TYR A 1209 -9.60 61.73 -16.31
N LYS A 1210 -8.61 61.00 -15.77
CA LYS A 1210 -7.98 59.86 -16.47
C LYS A 1210 -9.01 58.75 -16.77
N LYS A 1211 -9.84 58.37 -15.79
CA LYS A 1211 -10.91 57.37 -15.98
C LYS A 1211 -11.98 57.82 -16.97
N ALA A 1212 -12.21 59.13 -17.10
CA ALA A 1212 -13.15 59.71 -18.06
C ALA A 1212 -12.57 59.88 -19.48
N ASN A 1213 -11.27 59.60 -19.71
CA ASN A 1213 -10.52 59.92 -20.93
C ASN A 1213 -10.57 61.42 -21.31
N ALA A 1214 -10.65 62.30 -20.32
CA ALA A 1214 -10.75 63.74 -20.48
C ALA A 1214 -9.35 64.40 -20.49
N THR A 1215 -8.59 64.21 -21.56
CA THR A 1215 -7.17 64.63 -21.64
C THR A 1215 -6.97 66.15 -21.65
N GLU A 1216 -7.87 66.91 -22.27
CA GLU A 1216 -7.80 68.38 -22.32
C GLU A 1216 -8.08 69.02 -20.95
N GLU A 1217 -9.09 68.53 -20.24
CA GLU A 1217 -9.50 69.03 -18.92
C GLU A 1217 -8.47 68.63 -17.85
N LEU A 1218 -7.86 67.44 -17.98
CA LEU A 1218 -6.71 67.03 -17.17
C LEU A 1218 -5.47 67.89 -17.39
N GLN A 1219 -5.17 68.26 -18.65
CA GLN A 1219 -4.05 69.16 -18.95
C GLN A 1219 -4.26 70.55 -18.36
N ARG A 1220 -5.46 71.13 -18.48
CA ARG A 1220 -5.82 72.42 -17.85
C ARG A 1220 -5.68 72.37 -16.33
N PHE A 1221 -6.16 71.30 -15.70
CA PHE A 1221 -6.05 71.11 -14.26
C PHE A 1221 -4.59 71.02 -13.77
N LEU A 1222 -3.71 70.37 -14.55
CA LEU A 1222 -2.28 70.25 -14.23
C LEU A 1222 -1.48 71.54 -14.54
N SER A 1223 -1.88 72.33 -15.54
CA SER A 1223 -1.21 73.59 -15.89
C SER A 1223 -1.49 74.70 -14.89
N ASP A 1224 -2.70 74.79 -14.34
CA ASP A 1224 -3.09 75.83 -13.36
C ASP A 1224 -2.39 75.69 -11.99
N ARG A 1225 -1.65 74.59 -11.75
CA ARG A 1225 -0.91 74.33 -10.50
C ARG A 1225 0.62 74.41 -10.62
N ASN A 1226 1.16 74.48 -11.83
CA ASN A 1226 2.60 74.63 -12.08
C ASN A 1226 3.03 76.10 -12.28
N ASN A 1227 2.11 77.07 -12.15
CA ASN A 1227 2.37 78.51 -12.14
C ASN A 1227 2.10 79.12 -10.77
#